data_AF-A0A5R8KDQ6-F1
#
_entry.id   AF-A0A5R8KDQ6-F1
#
_cell.length_a   1.000
_cell.length_b   1.000
_cell.length_c   1.000
_cell.angle_alpha   90.00
_cell.angle_beta   90.00
_cell.angle_gamma   90.00
#
_symmetry.space_group_name_H-M   'P 1'
#
loop_
_entity.id
_entity.type
_entity.pdbx_description
1 polymer ?
#
loop_
_entity_poly.entity_id
_entity_poly.type
_entity_poly.pdbx_seq_one_letter_code
_entity_poly.pdbx_strand_id
1 'polypeptide(L)'
;MPSLFRKSIQPSTLQRITAPILLGLLCLLVYNANFRQIGAGDTLPARYLPLILWSKGTLKLDGNAPLVAHGHSMFAPRNRPAGTENKITYFEPWAYWIVRTRQNQLASLYPVVTPLLVAPLYLPAVFWLDANGWDQPHIGRAAEMMEKISASFLASVACILMYLVLRRECGSWSLPLALVFAFGTNTWMTSSQALWQHGTAQFLIALALLLTVPTASRLRTVLLGTVCVLIAANRPPDALLAGAFVLFTLWSQRRDALWLLAGAAVPLAALLYYNLHFVGHYAGSYALGRPPDNFFQPGLSGLAGLLISPSRGLLVFSPFLVFVPLGLIHRLRSPDSRGLAVALSFAVLAQMIVYSQIDWRAGESWGPRWLTDMLPILMWMLAPAPMLLQPFARGVLVLTMVLSVGVQSIGAFWYTKTSDELIFAGDPASMKGAWKLSNLPFLTELSHSPAKPELLYDAKGSLDRVGSTRLNSLTEIPHLESGSVLEGWALTGGHTPAQLLVLIDGIVVASTTEFLPREDVNEAMNTLSLSGWRVFANTDNIIPGERVLQLAVRIEPRSHIRIIRNQKVFVIAKPHVEIATAPLNPATGPELKAMAKHAASMLRERQSEQGFWLTAYTEGLRYESPQPEMNTYLTALLVDMLTPIKHQHGFEEAISRSRRHLAAQIESNGLVRYHGLPDGATIGTKGHIITPDSDDTALAWRIAGLGAEDPRSERMLKELSRYRDSRGLYRTWLAPQKDYRGLDPGRDPNPTDMTIQMHIYLMLRELDPPAAKKLGEAMQRSFHNEDVWVYYAKTPLIPYLRSVELRQLGCPLPVPTERLVLPVEGQEVWCEAGRRVVEMATGPRDEIKRQAVRHLLGRIGHNNFAQIRVTPALLYHNDLSATVKRFYWSEDFSYALWLRLYEAAGLGSELDQDPSQ
;
A
#
# COMPACT_ATOMS: atom_id res chain seq x y z
N MET A 1 37.50 -48.18 -22.72
CA MET A 1 37.73 -47.43 -23.97
C MET A 1 37.22 -45.99 -23.82
N PRO A 2 38.08 -44.98 -23.62
CA PRO A 2 37.66 -43.57 -23.67
C PRO A 2 38.49 -42.80 -24.72
N SER A 3 38.00 -42.65 -25.96
CA SER A 3 38.67 -41.76 -26.94
C SER A 3 37.85 -41.26 -28.14
N LEU A 4 36.56 -41.57 -28.29
CA LEU A 4 35.85 -41.29 -29.56
C LEU A 4 35.01 -40.00 -29.65
N PHE A 5 35.10 -39.07 -28.69
CA PHE A 5 34.34 -37.81 -28.73
C PHE A 5 35.20 -36.53 -28.70
N ARG A 6 36.30 -36.48 -29.46
CA ARG A 6 37.06 -35.23 -29.69
C ARG A 6 37.48 -35.06 -31.15
N LYS A 7 36.52 -34.72 -32.01
CA LYS A 7 36.77 -33.90 -33.20
C LYS A 7 35.52 -33.06 -33.47
N SER A 8 35.32 -32.01 -32.67
CA SER A 8 34.54 -30.85 -33.13
C SER A 8 35.53 -29.87 -33.76
N ILE A 9 35.30 -29.53 -35.02
CA ILE A 9 35.98 -28.47 -35.74
C ILE A 9 35.93 -27.24 -34.85
N GLN A 10 37.08 -26.74 -34.39
CA GLN A 10 37.12 -25.54 -33.56
C GLN A 10 36.62 -24.37 -34.42
N PRO A 11 35.52 -23.70 -34.05
CA PRO A 11 35.04 -22.53 -34.79
C PRO A 11 36.11 -21.44 -34.76
N SER A 12 36.24 -20.72 -35.86
CA SER A 12 37.17 -19.59 -35.99
C SER A 12 36.88 -18.54 -34.91
N THR A 13 37.88 -17.75 -34.52
CA THR A 13 37.72 -16.69 -33.49
C THR A 13 36.56 -15.76 -33.80
N LEU A 14 36.32 -15.48 -35.09
CA LEU A 14 35.18 -14.69 -35.58
C LEU A 14 33.84 -15.38 -35.26
N GLN A 15 33.68 -16.67 -35.61
CA GLN A 15 32.47 -17.45 -35.34
C GLN A 15 32.15 -17.57 -33.84
N ARG A 16 33.17 -17.54 -32.97
CA ARG A 16 32.99 -17.58 -31.50
C ARG A 16 32.33 -16.33 -30.92
N ILE A 17 32.38 -15.20 -31.65
CA ILE A 17 31.84 -13.89 -31.23
C ILE A 17 30.55 -13.56 -31.99
N THR A 18 30.46 -13.92 -33.28
CA THR A 18 29.29 -13.59 -34.11
C THR A 18 28.00 -14.26 -33.64
N ALA A 19 28.03 -15.56 -33.32
CA ALA A 19 26.80 -16.29 -32.94
C ALA A 19 26.13 -15.75 -31.66
N PRO A 20 26.85 -15.47 -30.56
CA PRO A 20 26.28 -14.79 -29.39
C PRO A 20 25.64 -13.43 -29.72
N ILE A 21 26.30 -12.61 -30.54
CA ILE A 21 25.79 -11.27 -30.92
C ILE A 21 24.50 -11.41 -31.74
N LEU A 22 24.49 -12.28 -32.75
CA LEU A 22 23.31 -12.52 -33.57
C LEU A 22 22.14 -13.07 -32.74
N LEU A 23 22.41 -13.98 -31.79
CA LEU A 23 21.39 -14.46 -30.86
C LEU A 23 20.82 -13.30 -30.02
N GLY A 24 21.69 -12.44 -29.47
CA GLY A 24 21.27 -11.27 -28.71
C GLY A 24 20.40 -10.31 -29.51
N LEU A 25 20.79 -10.00 -30.75
CA LEU A 25 20.03 -9.14 -31.65
C LEU A 25 18.68 -9.77 -32.04
N LEU A 26 18.66 -11.08 -32.30
CA LEU A 26 17.43 -11.82 -32.56
C LEU A 26 16.48 -11.76 -31.35
N CYS A 27 16.99 -12.03 -30.15
CA CYS A 27 16.22 -11.92 -28.92
C CYS A 27 15.66 -10.50 -28.74
N LEU A 28 16.49 -9.47 -28.90
CA LEU A 28 16.06 -8.08 -28.76
C LEU A 28 14.97 -7.71 -29.77
N LEU A 29 15.10 -8.14 -31.02
CA LEU A 29 14.10 -7.92 -32.06
C LEU A 29 12.78 -8.62 -31.72
N VAL A 30 12.82 -9.90 -31.36
CA VAL A 30 11.61 -10.70 -31.05
C VAL A 30 10.94 -10.20 -29.77
N TYR A 31 11.69 -9.86 -28.73
CA TYR A 31 11.14 -9.37 -27.47
C TYR A 31 10.44 -8.01 -27.61
N ASN A 32 10.85 -7.19 -28.58
CA ASN A 32 10.23 -5.90 -28.87
C ASN A 32 9.19 -5.94 -30.00
N ALA A 33 9.00 -7.08 -30.66
CA ALA A 33 8.10 -7.21 -31.82
C ALA A 33 6.62 -6.93 -31.51
N ASN A 34 6.21 -7.04 -30.23
CA ASN A 34 4.85 -6.72 -29.82
C ASN A 34 4.62 -5.22 -29.57
N PHE A 35 5.67 -4.41 -29.45
CA PHE A 35 5.58 -2.98 -29.09
C PHE A 35 4.70 -2.73 -27.86
N ARG A 36 4.81 -3.59 -26.84
CA ARG A 36 4.05 -3.49 -25.59
C ARG A 36 4.97 -3.61 -24.39
N GLN A 37 4.67 -2.83 -23.36
CA GLN A 37 5.19 -3.02 -22.01
C GLN A 37 4.15 -3.84 -21.24
N ILE A 38 4.55 -5.04 -20.76
CA ILE A 38 3.65 -5.95 -20.05
C ILE A 38 4.17 -6.11 -18.62
N GLY A 39 3.59 -5.33 -17.71
CA GLY A 39 4.02 -5.29 -16.31
C GLY A 39 2.86 -5.20 -15.32
N ALA A 40 3.21 -4.87 -14.08
CA ALA A 40 2.31 -4.68 -12.95
C ALA A 40 2.86 -3.60 -12.01
N GLY A 41 2.16 -3.32 -10.92
CA GLY A 41 2.62 -2.43 -9.86
C GLY A 41 4.05 -2.72 -9.38
N ASP A 42 4.43 -4.01 -9.33
CA ASP A 42 5.77 -4.52 -8.99
C ASP A 42 6.92 -3.84 -9.77
N THR A 43 6.64 -3.37 -10.99
CA THR A 43 7.65 -2.85 -11.92
C THR A 43 7.77 -1.32 -11.90
N LEU A 44 6.78 -0.62 -11.33
CA LEU A 44 6.72 0.84 -11.34
C LEU A 44 7.91 1.51 -10.61
N PRO A 45 8.39 1.02 -9.46
CA PRO A 45 9.62 1.57 -8.87
C PRO A 45 10.83 1.41 -9.79
N ALA A 46 10.99 0.24 -10.42
CA ALA A 46 12.11 -0.04 -11.32
C ALA A 46 12.05 0.79 -12.63
N ARG A 47 10.85 1.14 -13.07
CA ARG A 47 10.59 2.05 -14.20
C ARG A 47 11.02 3.49 -13.89
N TYR A 48 10.61 4.04 -12.74
CA TYR A 48 10.77 5.48 -12.46
C TYR A 48 12.03 5.85 -11.67
N LEU A 49 12.56 4.95 -10.83
CA LEU A 49 13.77 5.23 -10.05
C LEU A 49 14.99 5.64 -10.89
N PRO A 50 15.28 5.05 -12.07
CA PRO A 50 16.35 5.53 -12.95
C PRO A 50 16.24 7.02 -13.30
N LEU A 51 15.04 7.49 -13.65
CA LEU A 51 14.77 8.90 -13.97
C LEU A 51 14.89 9.80 -12.74
N ILE A 52 14.40 9.33 -11.58
CA ILE A 52 14.53 10.06 -10.30
C ILE A 52 16.00 10.19 -9.88
N LEU A 53 16.80 9.15 -10.10
CA LEU A 53 18.24 9.16 -9.82
C LEU A 53 18.96 10.19 -10.69
N TRP A 54 18.71 10.21 -12.00
CA TRP A 54 19.32 11.19 -12.90
C TRP A 54 18.89 12.63 -12.62
N SER A 55 17.60 12.86 -12.33
CA SER A 55 17.08 14.22 -12.11
C SER A 55 17.32 14.78 -10.71
N LYS A 56 17.23 13.94 -9.67
CA LYS A 56 17.20 14.36 -8.26
C LYS A 56 18.28 13.71 -7.40
N GLY A 57 19.07 12.77 -7.92
CA GLY A 57 20.17 12.13 -7.19
C GLY A 57 19.73 11.36 -5.95
N THR A 58 18.49 10.85 -5.91
CA THR A 58 17.90 10.26 -4.70
C THR A 58 17.16 8.95 -4.97
N LEU A 59 17.14 8.08 -3.96
CA LEU A 59 16.31 6.86 -3.91
C LEU A 59 15.00 7.10 -3.13
N LYS A 60 14.83 8.31 -2.56
CA LYS A 60 13.61 8.71 -1.84
C LYS A 60 12.47 8.98 -2.82
N LEU A 61 11.29 8.49 -2.47
CA LEU A 61 10.09 8.65 -3.29
C LEU A 61 9.23 9.84 -2.85
N ASP A 62 9.48 10.50 -1.72
CA ASP A 62 8.59 11.54 -1.15
C ASP A 62 8.14 12.60 -2.16
N GLY A 63 9.09 13.26 -2.83
CA GLY A 63 8.82 14.28 -3.84
C GLY A 63 8.44 13.75 -5.23
N ASN A 64 8.29 12.43 -5.39
CA ASN A 64 7.98 11.74 -6.64
C ASN A 64 6.85 10.71 -6.50
N ALA A 65 6.23 10.63 -5.32
CA ALA A 65 5.27 9.58 -5.00
C ALA A 65 4.07 9.56 -5.96
N PRO A 66 3.49 10.71 -6.39
CA PRO A 66 2.43 10.70 -7.39
C PRO A 66 2.86 10.12 -8.75
N LEU A 67 4.13 10.29 -9.13
CA LEU A 67 4.68 9.73 -10.36
C LEU A 67 4.81 8.21 -10.24
N VAL A 68 5.42 7.72 -9.15
CA VAL A 68 5.65 6.28 -8.94
C VAL A 68 4.37 5.53 -8.61
N ALA A 69 3.39 6.17 -7.96
CA ALA A 69 2.07 5.61 -7.73
C ALA A 69 1.26 5.48 -9.03
N HIS A 70 1.63 6.20 -10.10
CA HIS A 70 1.07 6.06 -11.44
C HIS A 70 -0.47 6.02 -11.44
N GLY A 71 -1.11 6.98 -10.77
CA GLY A 71 -2.58 7.08 -10.70
C GLY A 71 -3.25 6.14 -9.71
N HIS A 72 -2.50 5.38 -8.91
CA HIS A 72 -3.04 4.55 -7.84
C HIS A 72 -3.07 5.30 -6.52
N SER A 73 -4.05 4.95 -5.68
CA SER A 73 -4.19 5.59 -4.38
C SER A 73 -3.02 5.22 -3.48
N MET A 74 -2.43 6.19 -2.79
CA MET A 74 -1.41 5.90 -1.76
C MET A 74 -2.04 5.41 -0.45
N PHE A 75 -3.38 5.41 -0.34
CA PHE A 75 -4.11 5.02 0.86
C PHE A 75 -4.53 3.56 0.82
N ALA A 76 -4.16 2.80 1.86
CA ALA A 76 -4.60 1.42 2.05
C ALA A 76 -6.14 1.32 2.12
N PRO A 77 -6.76 0.19 1.74
CA PRO A 77 -8.21 0.06 1.56
C PRO A 77 -9.02 0.41 2.82
N ARG A 78 -8.53 0.01 4.00
CA ARG A 78 -9.12 0.36 5.31
C ARG A 78 -9.25 1.86 5.58
N ASN A 79 -8.41 2.68 4.93
CA ASN A 79 -8.44 4.13 5.07
C ASN A 79 -9.25 4.82 3.98
N ARG A 80 -9.76 4.08 2.98
CA ARG A 80 -10.58 4.65 1.92
C ARG A 80 -11.95 5.10 2.47
N PRO A 81 -12.53 6.20 1.95
CA PRO A 81 -13.90 6.59 2.27
C PRO A 81 -14.92 5.50 1.88
N ALA A 82 -16.01 5.39 2.64
CA ALA A 82 -17.04 4.38 2.40
C ALA A 82 -17.69 4.58 1.01
N GLY A 83 -18.02 3.48 0.33
CA GLY A 83 -18.63 3.51 -1.02
C GLY A 83 -17.63 3.58 -2.19
N THR A 84 -16.31 3.55 -1.92
CA THR A 84 -15.25 3.47 -2.95
C THR A 84 -14.83 2.03 -3.30
N GLU A 85 -15.42 1.04 -2.63
CA GLU A 85 -14.97 -0.36 -2.69
C GLU A 85 -15.39 -1.11 -3.97
N ASN A 86 -16.39 -0.60 -4.71
CA ASN A 86 -17.09 -1.38 -5.74
C ASN A 86 -17.13 -0.76 -7.14
N LYS A 87 -16.19 0.10 -7.54
CA LYS A 87 -16.19 0.63 -8.92
C LYS A 87 -14.82 0.47 -9.59
N ILE A 88 -14.82 -0.45 -10.57
CA ILE A 88 -13.79 -0.81 -11.55
C ILE A 88 -12.87 -1.95 -11.09
N THR A 89 -13.21 -3.16 -11.57
CA THR A 89 -12.55 -4.47 -11.38
C THR A 89 -11.09 -4.55 -11.88
N TYR A 90 -10.52 -3.44 -12.37
CA TYR A 90 -9.26 -3.39 -13.14
C TYR A 90 -8.20 -2.45 -12.57
N PHE A 91 -8.46 -1.79 -11.45
CA PHE A 91 -7.39 -1.12 -10.73
C PHE A 91 -6.82 -2.13 -9.74
N GLU A 92 -5.51 -2.37 -9.84
CA GLU A 92 -4.76 -2.92 -8.71
C GLU A 92 -5.16 -2.11 -7.46
N PRO A 93 -5.22 -2.73 -6.27
CA PRO A 93 -5.44 -1.99 -5.05
C PRO A 93 -4.34 -0.90 -4.90
N TRP A 94 -4.50 0.01 -3.94
CA TRP A 94 -3.56 1.07 -3.56
C TRP A 94 -2.08 0.77 -3.85
N ALA A 95 -1.24 1.79 -4.10
CA ALA A 95 0.16 1.70 -4.53
C ALA A 95 1.07 0.91 -3.57
N TYR A 96 0.89 -0.41 -3.52
CA TYR A 96 1.46 -1.34 -2.54
C TYR A 96 2.98 -1.50 -2.71
N TRP A 97 3.49 -1.11 -3.87
CA TRP A 97 4.91 -1.04 -4.20
C TRP A 97 5.65 0.14 -3.54
N ILE A 98 4.93 1.02 -2.82
CA ILE A 98 5.51 2.12 -2.04
C ILE A 98 5.31 1.83 -0.56
N VAL A 99 6.39 1.94 0.23
CA VAL A 99 6.35 1.79 1.69
C VAL A 99 6.93 3.01 2.39
N ARG A 100 6.60 3.16 3.67
CA ARG A 100 7.21 4.15 4.56
C ARG A 100 8.39 3.52 5.31
N THR A 101 9.54 4.18 5.29
CA THR A 101 10.72 3.79 6.09
C THR A 101 10.49 4.10 7.57
N ARG A 102 11.39 3.65 8.45
CA ARG A 102 11.37 3.99 9.89
C ARG A 102 11.37 5.50 10.16
N GLN A 103 11.92 6.29 9.24
CA GLN A 103 12.01 7.76 9.34
C GLN A 103 10.83 8.45 8.62
N ASN A 104 9.76 7.73 8.29
CA ASN A 104 8.58 8.20 7.58
C ASN A 104 8.85 8.76 6.16
N GLN A 105 9.96 8.35 5.54
CA GLN A 105 10.25 8.66 4.14
C GLN A 105 9.61 7.62 3.24
N LEU A 106 9.18 8.00 2.04
CA LEU A 106 8.66 7.05 1.05
C LEU A 106 9.82 6.35 0.33
N ALA A 107 9.73 5.02 0.23
CA ALA A 107 10.70 4.17 -0.42
C ALA A 107 10.02 3.08 -1.25
N SER A 108 10.77 2.52 -2.20
CA SER A 108 10.33 1.34 -2.96
C SER A 108 10.21 0.13 -2.01
N LEU A 109 9.10 -0.61 -2.13
CA LEU A 109 8.96 -1.94 -1.52
C LEU A 109 9.99 -2.90 -2.11
N TYR A 110 10.27 -2.78 -3.40
CA TYR A 110 11.17 -3.64 -4.14
C TYR A 110 12.63 -3.15 -4.05
N PRO A 111 13.61 -4.07 -3.89
CA PRO A 111 15.03 -3.77 -3.90
C PRO A 111 15.51 -2.91 -5.09
N VAL A 112 16.52 -2.08 -4.83
CA VAL A 112 17.02 -1.08 -5.78
C VAL A 112 18.04 -1.60 -6.79
N VAL A 113 18.41 -2.89 -6.75
CA VAL A 113 19.45 -3.43 -7.64
C VAL A 113 19.07 -3.31 -9.12
N THR A 114 17.86 -3.72 -9.49
CA THR A 114 17.38 -3.60 -10.88
C THR A 114 17.41 -2.15 -11.38
N PRO A 115 16.79 -1.16 -10.72
CA PRO A 115 16.82 0.23 -11.21
C PRO A 115 18.24 0.82 -11.24
N LEU A 116 19.11 0.49 -10.27
CA LEU A 116 20.51 0.94 -10.30
C LEU A 116 21.30 0.34 -11.48
N LEU A 117 21.06 -0.95 -11.78
CA LEU A 117 21.74 -1.64 -12.88
C LEU A 117 21.36 -1.06 -14.25
N VAL A 118 20.09 -0.70 -14.44
CA VAL A 118 19.60 -0.17 -15.73
C VAL A 118 19.67 1.36 -15.82
N ALA A 119 19.96 2.08 -14.73
CA ALA A 119 20.04 3.54 -14.73
C ALA A 119 20.91 4.13 -15.86
N PRO A 120 22.09 3.56 -16.20
CA PRO A 120 22.88 4.05 -17.32
C PRO A 120 22.16 3.97 -18.68
N LEU A 121 21.26 3.00 -18.86
CA LEU A 121 20.49 2.84 -20.11
C LEU A 121 19.46 3.95 -20.30
N TYR A 122 19.03 4.62 -19.22
CA TYR A 122 18.04 5.71 -19.26
C TYR A 122 18.63 7.06 -19.67
N LEU A 123 19.96 7.19 -19.80
CA LEU A 123 20.63 8.44 -20.15
C LEU A 123 20.08 9.10 -21.44
N PRO A 124 19.80 8.37 -22.55
CA PRO A 124 19.19 8.97 -23.74
C PRO A 124 17.78 9.55 -23.48
N ALA A 125 17.00 8.90 -22.61
CA ALA A 125 15.68 9.39 -22.24
C ALA A 125 15.75 10.66 -21.38
N VAL A 126 16.77 10.77 -20.52
CA VAL A 126 17.04 12.00 -19.75
C VAL A 126 17.32 13.16 -20.69
N PHE A 127 18.22 13.01 -21.66
CA PHE A 127 18.48 14.07 -22.65
C PHE A 127 17.25 14.43 -23.48
N TRP A 128 16.42 13.44 -23.81
CA TRP A 128 15.16 13.71 -24.50
C TRP A 128 14.15 14.47 -23.63
N LEU A 129 14.05 14.15 -22.33
CA LEU A 129 13.21 14.87 -21.37
C LEU A 129 13.71 16.29 -21.09
N ASP A 130 15.02 16.51 -21.04
CA ASP A 130 15.59 17.86 -20.91
C ASP A 130 15.21 18.76 -22.09
N ALA A 131 15.09 18.19 -23.29
CA ALA A 131 14.69 18.91 -24.49
C ALA A 131 13.17 19.09 -24.65
N ASN A 132 12.35 18.17 -24.11
CA ASN A 132 10.89 18.14 -24.35
C ASN A 132 10.05 18.45 -23.09
N GLY A 133 10.67 18.53 -21.92
CA GLY A 133 10.01 18.77 -20.63
C GLY A 133 9.81 17.49 -19.79
N TRP A 134 9.88 17.66 -18.47
CA TRP A 134 9.78 16.59 -17.47
C TRP A 134 8.35 16.32 -16.98
N ASP A 135 7.35 16.88 -17.65
CA ASP A 135 5.94 16.75 -17.30
C ASP A 135 5.24 15.59 -18.04
N GLN A 136 4.02 15.27 -17.60
CA GLN A 136 3.16 14.37 -18.37
C GLN A 136 2.69 15.05 -19.66
N PRO A 137 2.60 14.32 -20.80
CA PRO A 137 2.79 12.88 -20.94
C PRO A 137 4.25 12.43 -21.20
N HIS A 138 5.19 13.36 -21.36
CA HIS A 138 6.56 13.06 -21.83
C HIS A 138 7.30 12.11 -20.87
N ILE A 139 7.27 12.38 -19.57
CA ILE A 139 7.94 11.53 -18.57
C ILE A 139 7.35 10.12 -18.54
N GLY A 140 6.03 9.96 -18.61
CA GLY A 140 5.37 8.66 -18.65
C GLY A 140 5.75 7.85 -19.89
N ARG A 141 5.76 8.50 -21.08
CA ARG A 141 6.17 7.88 -22.34
C ARG A 141 7.62 7.41 -22.31
N ALA A 142 8.53 8.29 -21.89
CA ALA A 142 9.95 7.98 -21.79
C ALA A 142 10.18 6.79 -20.85
N ALA A 143 9.51 6.79 -19.70
CA ALA A 143 9.62 5.74 -18.70
C ALA A 143 9.10 4.37 -19.20
N GLU A 144 7.92 4.32 -19.83
CA GLU A 144 7.37 3.08 -20.41
C GLU A 144 8.27 2.48 -21.52
N MET A 145 8.76 3.34 -22.42
CA MET A 145 9.65 2.93 -23.50
C MET A 145 10.97 2.38 -22.95
N MET A 146 11.58 3.12 -22.01
CA MET A 146 12.86 2.71 -21.41
C MET A 146 12.74 1.46 -20.55
N GLU A 147 11.60 1.26 -19.88
CA GLU A 147 11.35 0.02 -19.16
C GLU A 147 11.39 -1.18 -20.11
N LYS A 148 10.62 -1.11 -21.22
CA LYS A 148 10.56 -2.19 -22.21
C LYS A 148 11.93 -2.48 -22.83
N ILE A 149 12.64 -1.44 -23.27
CA ILE A 149 13.96 -1.57 -23.89
C ILE A 149 14.96 -2.17 -22.89
N SER A 150 14.98 -1.67 -21.65
CA SER A 150 15.92 -2.15 -20.62
C SER A 150 15.64 -3.60 -20.21
N ALA A 151 14.36 -3.97 -20.05
CA ALA A 151 13.97 -5.34 -19.73
C ALA A 151 14.36 -6.33 -20.84
N SER A 152 14.03 -6.00 -22.09
CA SER A 152 14.39 -6.83 -23.25
C SER A 152 15.90 -6.92 -23.47
N PHE A 153 16.65 -5.87 -23.18
CA PHE A 153 18.11 -5.88 -23.20
C PHE A 153 18.68 -6.85 -22.15
N LEU A 154 18.26 -6.76 -20.89
CA LEU A 154 18.72 -7.66 -19.83
C LEU A 154 18.39 -9.13 -20.13
N ALA A 155 17.16 -9.41 -20.60
CA ALA A 155 16.76 -10.76 -20.99
C ALA A 155 17.58 -11.29 -22.17
N SER A 156 17.90 -10.45 -23.16
CA SER A 156 18.74 -10.82 -24.29
C SER A 156 20.17 -11.15 -23.85
N VAL A 157 20.74 -10.36 -22.93
CA VAL A 157 22.05 -10.65 -22.33
C VAL A 157 22.01 -11.97 -21.54
N ALA A 158 20.95 -12.24 -20.78
CA ALA A 158 20.77 -13.53 -20.11
C ALA A 158 20.76 -14.71 -21.10
N CYS A 159 20.11 -14.56 -22.26
CA CYS A 159 20.11 -15.57 -23.32
C CYS A 159 21.50 -15.79 -23.93
N ILE A 160 22.26 -14.72 -24.14
CA ILE A 160 23.67 -14.79 -24.57
C ILE A 160 24.48 -15.59 -23.55
N LEU A 161 24.39 -15.24 -22.26
CA LEU A 161 25.11 -15.92 -21.19
C LEU A 161 24.76 -17.40 -21.14
N MET A 162 23.47 -17.74 -21.27
CA MET A 162 23.02 -19.12 -21.32
C MET A 162 23.56 -19.87 -22.53
N TYR A 163 23.57 -19.27 -23.72
CA TYR A 163 24.22 -19.86 -24.88
C TYR A 163 25.72 -20.13 -24.63
N LEU A 164 26.43 -19.19 -23.99
CA LEU A 164 27.84 -19.35 -23.64
C LEU A 164 28.09 -20.44 -22.58
N VAL A 165 27.15 -20.66 -21.67
CA VAL A 165 27.17 -21.80 -20.73
C VAL A 165 26.95 -23.11 -21.49
N LEU A 166 25.91 -23.20 -22.32
CA LEU A 166 25.49 -24.42 -23.00
C LEU A 166 26.44 -24.86 -24.13
N ARG A 167 27.08 -23.91 -24.84
CA ARG A 167 28.02 -24.22 -25.93
C ARG A 167 29.25 -25.01 -25.50
N ARG A 168 29.54 -25.06 -24.20
CA ARG A 168 30.70 -25.78 -23.65
C ARG A 168 30.54 -27.30 -23.75
N GLU A 169 29.31 -27.79 -23.75
CA GLU A 169 29.04 -29.22 -23.57
C GLU A 169 28.01 -29.77 -24.58
N CYS A 170 27.10 -28.93 -25.09
CA CYS A 170 25.94 -29.41 -25.85
C CYS A 170 26.14 -29.46 -27.38
N GLY A 171 27.31 -29.05 -27.90
CA GLY A 171 27.58 -29.07 -29.35
C GLY A 171 26.46 -28.41 -30.17
N SER A 172 25.85 -29.18 -31.09
CA SER A 172 24.74 -28.73 -31.94
C SER A 172 23.45 -28.36 -31.17
N TRP A 173 23.26 -28.85 -29.95
CA TRP A 173 22.10 -28.54 -29.10
C TRP A 173 22.23 -27.22 -28.34
N SER A 174 23.41 -26.59 -28.33
CA SER A 174 23.62 -25.33 -27.61
C SER A 174 22.71 -24.20 -28.07
N LEU A 175 22.55 -24.03 -29.39
CA LEU A 175 21.68 -23.00 -29.96
C LEU A 175 20.19 -23.33 -29.78
N PRO A 176 19.68 -24.54 -30.12
CA PRO A 176 18.28 -24.91 -29.84
C PRO A 176 17.89 -24.74 -28.37
N LEU A 177 18.75 -25.14 -27.43
CA LEU A 177 18.49 -24.98 -26.00
C LEU A 177 18.48 -23.50 -25.56
N ALA A 178 19.38 -22.67 -26.12
CA ALA A 178 19.35 -21.23 -25.86
C ALA A 178 18.11 -20.55 -26.45
N LEU A 179 17.67 -20.97 -27.65
CA LEU A 179 16.46 -20.45 -28.29
C LEU A 179 15.20 -20.85 -27.52
N VAL A 180 15.08 -22.09 -27.04
CA VAL A 180 13.92 -22.48 -26.21
C VAL A 180 13.98 -21.84 -24.82
N PHE A 181 15.17 -21.57 -24.25
CA PHE A 181 15.26 -20.73 -23.05
C PHE A 181 14.72 -19.33 -23.33
N ALA A 182 15.11 -18.73 -24.46
CA ALA A 182 14.71 -17.37 -24.84
C ALA A 182 13.22 -17.25 -25.13
N PHE A 183 12.65 -18.20 -25.89
CA PHE A 183 11.30 -18.10 -26.47
C PHE A 183 10.32 -19.14 -25.96
N GLY A 184 10.76 -20.23 -25.33
CA GLY A 184 9.90 -21.30 -24.80
C GLY A 184 9.67 -21.21 -23.30
N THR A 185 10.11 -20.14 -22.63
CA THR A 185 9.95 -19.94 -21.19
C THR A 185 9.48 -18.54 -20.84
N ASN A 186 9.15 -18.32 -19.57
CA ASN A 186 8.81 -17.00 -19.03
C ASN A 186 9.92 -15.95 -19.16
N THR A 187 11.14 -16.30 -19.62
CA THR A 187 12.12 -15.30 -20.06
C THR A 187 11.53 -14.36 -21.12
N TRP A 188 10.75 -14.90 -22.06
CA TRP A 188 10.04 -14.05 -23.02
C TRP A 188 8.97 -13.24 -22.31
N MET A 189 8.01 -13.88 -21.64
CA MET A 189 6.80 -13.19 -21.19
C MET A 189 6.92 -12.36 -19.92
N THR A 190 7.88 -12.66 -19.05
CA THR A 190 8.11 -11.92 -17.81
C THR A 190 9.35 -11.06 -17.96
N SER A 191 10.52 -11.68 -18.13
CA SER A 191 11.81 -10.99 -18.03
C SER A 191 12.05 -9.94 -19.12
N SER A 192 11.52 -10.15 -20.33
CA SER A 192 11.78 -9.26 -21.47
C SER A 192 10.71 -8.17 -21.69
N GLN A 193 9.61 -8.22 -20.94
CA GLN A 193 8.44 -7.35 -21.20
C GLN A 193 8.35 -6.12 -20.31
N ALA A 194 8.92 -6.18 -19.10
CA ALA A 194 8.92 -5.10 -18.12
C ALA A 194 10.04 -5.33 -17.09
N LEU A 195 10.37 -4.32 -16.27
CA LEU A 195 11.48 -4.39 -15.32
C LEU A 195 11.11 -5.12 -14.02
N TRP A 196 10.62 -6.35 -14.16
CA TRP A 196 10.49 -7.28 -13.06
C TRP A 196 11.88 -7.67 -12.53
N GLN A 197 12.00 -7.91 -11.22
CA GLN A 197 13.25 -8.40 -10.62
C GLN A 197 13.77 -9.69 -11.26
N HIS A 198 12.87 -10.47 -11.86
CA HIS A 198 13.14 -11.75 -12.52
C HIS A 198 14.13 -11.65 -13.69
N GLY A 199 14.06 -10.59 -14.51
CA GLY A 199 14.99 -10.42 -15.63
C GLY A 199 16.42 -10.22 -15.14
N THR A 200 16.60 -9.35 -14.15
CA THR A 200 17.88 -9.15 -13.47
C THR A 200 18.35 -10.42 -12.77
N ALA A 201 17.45 -11.15 -12.09
CA ALA A 201 17.79 -12.41 -11.42
C ALA A 201 18.32 -13.46 -12.42
N GLN A 202 17.64 -13.67 -13.55
CA GLN A 202 18.09 -14.58 -14.60
C GLN A 202 19.45 -14.17 -15.18
N PHE A 203 19.66 -12.88 -15.45
CA PHE A 203 20.95 -12.36 -15.88
C PHE A 203 22.07 -12.70 -14.88
N LEU A 204 21.86 -12.40 -13.60
CA LEU A 204 22.85 -12.65 -12.55
C LEU A 204 23.11 -14.14 -12.32
N ILE A 205 22.07 -14.99 -12.35
CA ILE A 205 22.21 -16.45 -12.18
C ILE A 205 22.90 -17.09 -13.40
N ALA A 206 22.57 -16.66 -14.63
CA ALA A 206 23.26 -17.10 -15.84
C ALA A 206 24.74 -16.68 -15.81
N LEU A 207 25.04 -15.48 -15.31
CA LEU A 207 26.41 -15.02 -15.11
C LEU A 207 27.14 -15.86 -14.04
N ALA A 208 26.49 -16.17 -12.92
CA ALA A 208 27.04 -17.04 -11.87
C ALA A 208 27.36 -18.45 -12.41
N LEU A 209 26.49 -19.04 -13.23
CA LEU A 209 26.75 -20.30 -13.93
C LEU A 209 27.96 -20.18 -14.86
N LEU A 210 28.04 -19.10 -15.65
CA LEU A 210 29.14 -18.88 -16.58
C LEU A 210 30.50 -18.74 -15.88
N LEU A 211 30.53 -18.12 -14.69
CA LEU A 211 31.70 -17.93 -13.84
C LEU A 211 32.11 -19.21 -13.10
N THR A 212 31.16 -20.08 -12.74
CA THR A 212 31.37 -21.27 -11.90
C THR A 212 31.74 -22.52 -12.70
N VAL A 213 31.15 -22.72 -13.88
CA VAL A 213 31.36 -23.92 -14.72
C VAL A 213 32.78 -24.12 -15.28
N PRO A 214 33.57 -23.08 -15.66
CA PRO A 214 34.92 -23.27 -16.19
C PRO A 214 35.95 -23.35 -15.05
N THR A 215 37.21 -23.65 -15.37
CA THR A 215 38.30 -23.65 -14.37
C THR A 215 38.36 -22.35 -13.58
N ALA A 216 38.51 -22.49 -12.27
CA ALA A 216 38.54 -21.37 -11.33
C ALA A 216 39.72 -20.44 -11.61
N SER A 217 39.48 -19.15 -11.50
CA SER A 217 40.52 -18.12 -11.52
C SER A 217 40.15 -17.07 -10.48
N ARG A 218 41.15 -16.44 -9.85
CA ARG A 218 40.92 -15.45 -8.78
C ARG A 218 39.92 -14.37 -9.20
N LEU A 219 40.07 -13.82 -10.41
CA LEU A 219 39.16 -12.81 -10.94
C LEU A 219 37.72 -13.33 -11.06
N ARG A 220 37.52 -14.54 -11.59
CA ARG A 220 36.18 -15.15 -11.67
C ARG A 220 35.57 -15.36 -10.29
N THR A 221 36.35 -15.77 -9.31
CA THR A 221 35.87 -15.98 -7.95
C THR A 221 35.49 -14.67 -7.25
N VAL A 222 36.27 -13.60 -7.46
CA VAL A 222 35.88 -12.24 -7.02
C VAL A 222 34.56 -11.83 -7.66
N LEU A 223 34.45 -11.93 -8.99
CA LEU A 223 33.22 -11.58 -9.71
C LEU A 223 32.02 -12.42 -9.25
N LEU A 224 32.24 -13.72 -8.98
CA LEU A 224 31.19 -14.60 -8.47
C LEU A 224 30.71 -14.13 -7.09
N GLY A 225 31.62 -13.72 -6.20
CA GLY A 225 31.28 -13.16 -4.89
C GLY A 225 30.41 -11.90 -5.00
N THR A 226 30.78 -10.99 -5.91
CA THR A 226 29.98 -9.80 -6.22
C THR A 226 28.59 -10.18 -6.74
N VAL A 227 28.52 -11.09 -7.72
CA VAL A 227 27.27 -11.54 -8.34
C VAL A 227 26.37 -12.25 -7.33
N CYS A 228 26.90 -13.10 -6.45
CA CYS A 228 26.11 -13.78 -5.42
C CYS A 228 25.43 -12.80 -4.46
N VAL A 229 26.12 -11.74 -4.04
CA VAL A 229 25.49 -10.69 -3.22
C VAL A 229 24.42 -9.95 -4.01
N LEU A 230 24.67 -9.63 -5.28
CA LEU A 230 23.67 -8.97 -6.13
C LEU A 230 22.43 -9.84 -6.38
N ILE A 231 22.58 -11.17 -6.48
CA ILE A 231 21.44 -12.11 -6.56
C ILE A 231 20.55 -11.95 -5.32
N ALA A 232 21.14 -12.08 -4.14
CA ALA A 232 20.42 -11.95 -2.87
C ALA A 232 19.84 -10.53 -2.66
N ALA A 233 20.59 -9.50 -3.05
CA ALA A 233 20.18 -8.10 -2.93
C ALA A 233 19.05 -7.73 -3.91
N ASN A 234 19.06 -8.28 -5.12
CA ASN A 234 18.05 -8.01 -6.13
C ASN A 234 16.71 -8.66 -5.75
N ARG A 235 16.77 -9.90 -5.23
CA ARG A 235 15.60 -10.66 -4.82
C ARG A 235 15.95 -11.53 -3.61
N PRO A 236 15.55 -11.16 -2.38
CA PRO A 236 15.97 -11.87 -1.16
C PRO A 236 15.70 -13.38 -1.13
N PRO A 237 14.59 -13.91 -1.68
CA PRO A 237 14.42 -15.36 -1.84
C PRO A 237 15.53 -16.06 -2.63
N ASP A 238 16.16 -15.40 -3.60
CA ASP A 238 17.24 -15.96 -4.41
C ASP A 238 18.57 -16.05 -3.65
N ALA A 239 18.63 -15.57 -2.40
CA ALA A 239 19.75 -15.85 -1.50
C ALA A 239 19.98 -17.37 -1.32
N LEU A 240 18.93 -18.20 -1.45
CA LEU A 240 19.06 -19.65 -1.48
C LEU A 240 19.88 -20.13 -2.69
N LEU A 241 19.61 -19.59 -3.88
CA LEU A 241 20.34 -19.92 -5.10
C LEU A 241 21.79 -19.39 -5.04
N ALA A 242 21.97 -18.15 -4.57
CA ALA A 242 23.30 -17.59 -4.35
C ALA A 242 24.12 -18.44 -3.36
N GLY A 243 23.48 -18.90 -2.29
CA GLY A 243 24.06 -19.78 -1.29
C GLY A 243 24.58 -21.09 -1.87
N ALA A 244 23.90 -21.69 -2.87
CA ALA A 244 24.40 -22.89 -3.53
C ALA A 244 25.73 -22.65 -4.25
N PHE A 245 25.89 -21.53 -4.97
CA PHE A 245 27.16 -21.17 -5.61
C PHE A 245 28.27 -20.95 -4.57
N VAL A 246 27.95 -20.21 -3.49
CA VAL A 246 28.90 -19.93 -2.40
C VAL A 246 29.34 -21.24 -1.73
N LEU A 247 28.41 -22.09 -1.30
CA LEU A 247 28.71 -23.36 -0.64
C LEU A 247 29.51 -24.30 -1.54
N PHE A 248 29.16 -24.38 -2.83
CA PHE A 248 29.91 -25.15 -3.80
C PHE A 248 31.37 -24.65 -3.92
N THR A 249 31.59 -23.34 -4.06
CA THR A 249 32.94 -22.76 -4.15
C THR A 249 33.72 -22.96 -2.86
N LEU A 250 33.10 -22.76 -1.69
CA LEU A 250 33.75 -22.98 -0.40
C LEU A 250 34.16 -24.45 -0.19
N TRP A 251 33.34 -25.40 -0.64
CA TRP A 251 33.66 -26.82 -0.52
C TRP A 251 34.72 -27.25 -1.53
N SER A 252 34.52 -26.95 -2.82
CA SER A 252 35.37 -27.43 -3.91
C SER A 252 36.69 -26.66 -4.04
N GLN A 253 36.74 -25.39 -3.62
CA GLN A 253 37.84 -24.45 -3.86
C GLN A 253 38.16 -23.61 -2.61
N ARG A 254 38.42 -24.27 -1.47
CA ARG A 254 38.68 -23.61 -0.17
C ARG A 254 39.73 -22.49 -0.22
N ARG A 255 40.76 -22.63 -1.07
CA ARG A 255 41.83 -21.63 -1.22
C ARG A 255 41.35 -20.34 -1.89
N ASP A 256 40.26 -20.39 -2.65
CA ASP A 256 39.68 -19.25 -3.34
C ASP A 256 38.55 -18.57 -2.55
N ALA A 257 38.21 -19.09 -1.36
CA ALA A 257 37.19 -18.52 -0.48
C ALA A 257 37.43 -17.05 -0.13
N LEU A 258 38.69 -16.67 0.09
CA LEU A 258 39.06 -15.27 0.39
C LEU A 258 38.75 -14.34 -0.79
N TRP A 259 38.93 -14.80 -2.03
CA TRP A 259 38.61 -14.02 -3.23
C TRP A 259 37.11 -13.86 -3.40
N LEU A 260 36.33 -14.90 -3.07
CA LEU A 260 34.88 -14.83 -3.05
C LEU A 260 34.39 -13.76 -2.05
N LEU A 261 34.94 -13.79 -0.83
CA LEU A 261 34.61 -12.82 0.21
C LEU A 261 35.04 -11.40 -0.17
N ALA A 262 36.22 -11.24 -0.79
CA ALA A 262 36.69 -9.95 -1.28
C ALA A 262 35.73 -9.33 -2.31
N GLY A 263 35.21 -10.14 -3.24
CA GLY A 263 34.21 -9.68 -4.20
C GLY A 263 32.85 -9.38 -3.60
N ALA A 264 32.47 -10.09 -2.53
CA ALA A 264 31.21 -9.89 -1.82
C ALA A 264 31.20 -8.63 -0.93
N ALA A 265 32.37 -8.18 -0.45
CA ALA A 265 32.47 -7.14 0.58
C ALA A 265 31.80 -5.82 0.20
N VAL A 266 32.10 -5.26 -0.98
CA VAL A 266 31.58 -3.96 -1.42
C VAL A 266 30.05 -3.97 -1.63
N PRO A 267 29.46 -4.87 -2.44
CA PRO A 267 28.00 -4.88 -2.62
C PRO A 267 27.26 -5.22 -1.32
N LEU A 268 27.86 -6.03 -0.43
CA LEU A 268 27.24 -6.37 0.85
C LEU A 268 27.22 -5.16 1.78
N ALA A 269 28.33 -4.40 1.86
CA ALA A 269 28.39 -3.17 2.63
C ALA A 269 27.36 -2.14 2.11
N ALA A 270 27.25 -1.98 0.79
CA ALA A 270 26.28 -1.08 0.17
C ALA A 270 24.83 -1.49 0.47
N LEU A 271 24.51 -2.79 0.36
CA LEU A 271 23.19 -3.35 0.72
C LEU A 271 22.85 -3.07 2.19
N LEU A 272 23.77 -3.39 3.10
CA LEU A 272 23.57 -3.21 4.53
C LEU A 272 23.42 -1.72 4.89
N TYR A 273 24.20 -0.84 4.26
CA TYR A 273 24.06 0.60 4.43
C TYR A 273 22.67 1.07 4.01
N TYR A 274 22.21 0.71 2.81
CA TYR A 274 20.88 1.08 2.33
C TYR A 274 19.77 0.52 3.25
N ASN A 275 19.83 -0.76 3.60
CA ASN A 275 18.82 -1.43 4.41
C ASN A 275 18.77 -0.91 5.85
N LEU A 276 19.91 -0.70 6.50
CA LEU A 276 19.96 -0.27 7.90
C LEU A 276 19.78 1.24 8.06
N HIS A 277 20.40 2.04 7.19
CA HIS A 277 20.40 3.50 7.33
C HIS A 277 19.16 4.16 6.72
N PHE A 278 18.76 3.76 5.51
CA PHE A 278 17.63 4.39 4.81
C PHE A 278 16.31 3.67 5.10
N VAL A 279 16.26 2.35 4.93
CA VAL A 279 15.03 1.58 5.17
C VAL A 279 14.76 1.42 6.67
N GLY A 280 15.80 1.15 7.45
CA GLY A 280 15.72 0.91 8.89
C GLY A 280 15.49 -0.56 9.28
N HIS A 281 15.69 -1.51 8.36
CA HIS A 281 15.53 -2.94 8.60
C HIS A 281 16.50 -3.78 7.76
N TYR A 282 17.17 -4.78 8.37
CA TYR A 282 18.22 -5.58 7.69
C TYR A 282 17.71 -6.37 6.47
N ALA A 283 16.46 -6.86 6.53
CA ALA A 283 15.81 -7.56 5.42
C ALA A 283 15.26 -6.63 4.31
N GLY A 284 15.55 -5.33 4.38
CA GLY A 284 15.08 -4.34 3.42
C GLY A 284 13.58 -4.06 3.51
N SER A 285 13.05 -3.39 2.48
CA SER A 285 11.69 -2.85 2.49
C SER A 285 10.59 -3.91 2.56
N TYR A 286 10.85 -5.16 2.17
CA TYR A 286 9.87 -6.26 2.32
C TYR A 286 9.46 -6.51 3.77
N ALA A 287 10.33 -6.21 4.75
CA ALA A 287 9.97 -6.34 6.16
C ALA A 287 9.03 -5.22 6.65
N LEU A 288 8.92 -4.13 5.88
CA LEU A 288 8.02 -3.00 6.17
C LEU A 288 6.66 -3.17 5.49
N GLY A 289 6.61 -3.93 4.39
CA GLY A 289 5.38 -4.25 3.68
C GLY A 289 4.53 -5.25 4.46
N ARG A 290 3.24 -4.96 4.64
CA ARG A 290 2.28 -5.94 5.16
C ARG A 290 1.91 -6.89 4.01
N PRO A 291 2.11 -8.21 4.15
CA PRO A 291 1.65 -9.14 3.14
C PRO A 291 0.12 -9.08 3.00
N PRO A 292 -0.42 -9.33 1.81
CA PRO A 292 -1.87 -9.46 1.62
C PRO A 292 -2.50 -10.49 2.55
N ASP A 293 -3.79 -10.38 2.73
CA ASP A 293 -4.56 -11.33 3.54
C ASP A 293 -4.51 -12.71 2.89
N ASN A 294 -4.29 -13.75 3.68
CA ASN A 294 -4.12 -15.13 3.22
C ASN A 294 -2.96 -15.32 2.22
N PHE A 295 -1.95 -14.44 2.26
CA PHE A 295 -0.72 -14.59 1.48
C PHE A 295 0.07 -15.84 1.86
N PHE A 296 0.10 -16.20 3.15
CA PHE A 296 0.67 -17.46 3.61
C PHE A 296 -0.40 -18.55 3.58
N GLN A 297 -0.19 -19.56 2.75
CA GLN A 297 -1.06 -20.73 2.61
C GLN A 297 -0.21 -22.00 2.74
N PRO A 298 0.18 -22.37 3.96
CA PRO A 298 1.08 -23.50 4.17
C PRO A 298 0.44 -24.80 3.67
N GLY A 299 1.17 -25.56 2.87
CA GLY A 299 0.68 -26.80 2.27
C GLY A 299 1.52 -27.30 1.10
N LEU A 300 1.37 -28.59 0.80
CA LEU A 300 2.01 -29.22 -0.38
C LEU A 300 1.23 -28.98 -1.66
N SER A 301 -0.04 -28.55 -1.57
CA SER A 301 -0.86 -28.19 -2.74
C SER A 301 -0.23 -27.05 -3.55
N GLY A 302 0.53 -26.15 -2.90
CA GLY A 302 1.28 -25.11 -3.59
C GLY A 302 2.38 -25.64 -4.52
N LEU A 303 3.00 -26.80 -4.23
CA LEU A 303 3.98 -27.40 -5.13
C LEU A 303 3.31 -27.89 -6.43
N ALA A 304 2.13 -28.52 -6.30
CA ALA A 304 1.32 -28.88 -7.45
C ALA A 304 0.87 -27.61 -8.20
N GLY A 305 0.52 -26.54 -7.47
CA GLY A 305 0.23 -25.22 -8.02
C GLY A 305 1.35 -24.69 -8.92
N LEU A 306 2.58 -24.67 -8.41
CA LEU A 306 3.77 -24.19 -9.10
C LEU A 306 4.18 -25.05 -10.31
N LEU A 307 3.93 -26.36 -10.27
CA LEU A 307 4.41 -27.29 -11.31
C LEU A 307 3.38 -27.60 -12.39
N ILE A 308 2.12 -27.85 -12.02
CA ILE A 308 1.13 -28.47 -12.90
C ILE A 308 -0.23 -27.75 -12.92
N SER A 309 -0.40 -26.64 -12.20
CA SER A 309 -1.67 -25.90 -12.30
C SER A 309 -1.91 -25.42 -13.74
N PRO A 310 -3.16 -25.47 -14.23
CA PRO A 310 -3.50 -24.97 -15.56
C PRO A 310 -3.11 -23.50 -15.79
N SER A 311 -3.20 -22.68 -14.75
CA SER A 311 -2.99 -21.23 -14.84
C SER A 311 -1.55 -20.76 -14.62
N ARG A 312 -0.75 -21.51 -13.86
CA ARG A 312 0.59 -21.08 -13.40
C ARG A 312 1.63 -22.19 -13.37
N GLY A 313 1.32 -23.40 -13.83
CA GLY A 313 2.22 -24.55 -13.72
C GLY A 313 3.41 -24.46 -14.66
N LEU A 314 4.63 -24.69 -14.16
CA LEU A 314 5.86 -24.71 -14.95
C LEU A 314 5.79 -25.67 -16.14
N LEU A 315 5.26 -26.88 -15.92
CA LEU A 315 5.15 -27.91 -16.95
C LEU A 315 3.99 -27.69 -17.91
N VAL A 316 3.08 -26.76 -17.60
CA VAL A 316 2.01 -26.34 -18.50
C VAL A 316 2.51 -25.28 -19.48
N PHE A 317 3.31 -24.32 -18.99
CA PHE A 317 3.84 -23.22 -19.80
C PHE A 317 5.18 -23.52 -20.49
N SER A 318 5.93 -24.49 -19.97
CA SER A 318 7.21 -24.96 -20.52
C SER A 318 7.33 -26.50 -20.41
N PRO A 319 6.45 -27.29 -21.07
CA PRO A 319 6.39 -28.74 -20.96
C PRO A 319 7.71 -29.49 -21.22
N PHE A 320 8.63 -28.94 -22.02
CA PHE A 320 9.93 -29.59 -22.28
C PHE A 320 10.80 -29.72 -21.02
N LEU A 321 10.51 -28.96 -19.95
CA LEU A 321 11.20 -29.08 -18.66
C LEU A 321 10.89 -30.39 -17.93
N VAL A 322 9.91 -31.19 -18.38
CA VAL A 322 9.68 -32.55 -17.88
C VAL A 322 10.91 -33.46 -18.05
N PHE A 323 11.81 -33.13 -18.98
CA PHE A 323 13.05 -33.87 -19.23
C PHE A 323 14.23 -33.45 -18.32
N VAL A 324 14.07 -32.44 -17.45
CA VAL A 324 15.11 -32.00 -16.50
C VAL A 324 15.66 -33.15 -15.65
N PRO A 325 14.84 -34.06 -15.07
CA PRO A 325 15.35 -35.18 -14.28
C PRO A 325 16.36 -36.06 -15.02
N LEU A 326 16.19 -36.28 -16.32
CA LEU A 326 17.10 -37.11 -17.11
C LEU A 326 18.48 -36.46 -17.26
N GLY A 327 18.52 -35.16 -17.56
CA GLY A 327 19.76 -34.41 -17.61
C GLY A 327 20.43 -34.29 -16.23
N LEU A 328 19.63 -34.12 -15.18
CA LEU A 328 20.11 -34.06 -13.80
C LEU A 328 20.75 -35.39 -13.35
N ILE A 329 20.15 -36.55 -13.68
CA ILE A 329 20.75 -37.86 -13.36
C ILE A 329 22.15 -37.98 -13.97
N HIS A 330 22.34 -37.53 -15.21
CA HIS A 330 23.65 -37.52 -15.83
C HIS A 330 24.63 -36.59 -15.10
N ARG A 331 24.20 -35.37 -14.75
CA ARG A 331 25.00 -34.40 -13.99
C ARG A 331 25.46 -34.92 -12.63
N LEU A 332 24.59 -35.66 -11.95
CA LEU A 332 24.87 -36.26 -10.63
C LEU A 332 25.84 -37.44 -10.72
N ARG A 333 25.90 -38.12 -11.87
CA ARG A 333 26.83 -39.23 -12.13
C ARG A 333 28.20 -38.76 -12.62
N SER A 334 28.28 -37.59 -13.25
CA SER A 334 29.54 -37.01 -13.73
C SER A 334 30.33 -36.34 -12.60
N PRO A 335 31.56 -36.78 -12.26
CA PRO A 335 32.36 -36.23 -11.16
C PRO A 335 32.55 -34.70 -11.24
N ASP A 336 32.77 -34.17 -12.44
CA ASP A 336 33.08 -32.75 -12.67
C ASP A 336 31.90 -31.82 -12.36
N SER A 337 30.65 -32.30 -12.50
CA SER A 337 29.44 -31.49 -12.28
C SER A 337 28.65 -31.88 -11.03
N ARG A 338 28.97 -33.01 -10.40
CA ARG A 338 28.19 -33.60 -9.31
C ARG A 338 28.00 -32.64 -8.14
N GLY A 339 29.08 -32.01 -7.67
CA GLY A 339 29.02 -31.10 -6.52
C GLY A 339 28.08 -29.90 -6.75
N LEU A 340 28.22 -29.25 -7.91
CA LEU A 340 27.37 -28.12 -8.29
C LEU A 340 25.92 -28.55 -8.51
N ALA A 341 25.70 -29.71 -9.14
CA ALA A 341 24.36 -30.25 -9.36
C ALA A 341 23.63 -30.56 -8.04
N VAL A 342 24.31 -31.11 -7.04
CA VAL A 342 23.73 -31.35 -5.71
C VAL A 342 23.35 -30.03 -5.03
N ALA A 343 24.27 -29.05 -5.01
CA ALA A 343 24.03 -27.76 -4.36
C ALA A 343 22.85 -27.00 -5.01
N LEU A 344 22.83 -26.92 -6.35
CA LEU A 344 21.77 -26.24 -7.08
C LEU A 344 20.42 -26.96 -6.97
N SER A 345 20.39 -28.31 -7.02
CA SER A 345 19.15 -29.07 -6.81
C SER A 345 18.55 -28.82 -5.44
N PHE A 346 19.38 -28.81 -4.39
CA PHE A 346 18.90 -28.50 -3.04
C PHE A 346 18.32 -27.09 -2.96
N ALA A 347 19.01 -26.09 -3.52
CA ALA A 347 18.53 -24.70 -3.48
C ALA A 347 17.23 -24.50 -4.29
N VAL A 348 17.11 -25.10 -5.48
CA VAL A 348 15.88 -25.08 -6.29
C VAL A 348 14.72 -25.70 -5.51
N LEU A 349 14.91 -26.88 -4.92
CA LEU A 349 13.87 -27.54 -4.13
C LEU A 349 13.49 -26.74 -2.89
N ALA A 350 14.46 -26.22 -2.14
CA ALA A 350 14.22 -25.41 -0.96
C ALA A 350 13.40 -24.15 -1.28
N GLN A 351 13.76 -23.44 -2.36
CA GLN A 351 13.04 -22.25 -2.77
C GLN A 351 11.64 -22.57 -3.33
N MET A 352 11.47 -23.69 -4.05
CA MET A 352 10.13 -24.17 -4.44
C MET A 352 9.24 -24.47 -3.24
N ILE A 353 9.79 -25.07 -2.18
CA ILE A 353 9.06 -25.32 -0.92
C ILE A 353 8.65 -24.01 -0.27
N VAL A 354 9.54 -23.01 -0.23
CA VAL A 354 9.21 -21.67 0.31
C VAL A 354 8.07 -21.03 -0.49
N TYR A 355 8.16 -21.04 -1.82
CA TYR A 355 7.11 -20.49 -2.69
C TYR A 355 5.79 -21.29 -2.63
N SER A 356 5.82 -22.57 -2.26
CA SER A 356 4.60 -23.34 -2.08
C SER A 356 3.84 -23.02 -0.79
N GLN A 357 4.49 -22.36 0.18
CA GLN A 357 3.84 -21.95 1.44
C GLN A 357 3.16 -20.57 1.34
N ILE A 358 3.28 -19.90 0.20
CA ILE A 358 2.69 -18.58 -0.05
C ILE A 358 1.69 -18.66 -1.21
N ASP A 359 1.09 -17.52 -1.59
CA ASP A 359 0.28 -17.40 -2.79
C ASP A 359 1.12 -17.70 -4.05
N TRP A 360 1.13 -18.97 -4.43
CA TRP A 360 1.86 -19.50 -5.57
C TRP A 360 1.32 -18.98 -6.91
N ARG A 361 0.17 -18.31 -6.94
CA ARG A 361 -0.37 -17.69 -8.17
C ARG A 361 0.46 -16.49 -8.63
N ALA A 362 1.24 -15.89 -7.73
CA ALA A 362 2.14 -14.77 -8.03
C ALA A 362 1.44 -13.50 -8.55
N GLY A 363 0.19 -13.23 -8.13
CA GLY A 363 -0.60 -12.11 -8.64
C GLY A 363 -0.91 -12.21 -10.14
N GLU A 364 -1.27 -11.09 -10.76
CA GLU A 364 -1.52 -10.99 -12.20
C GLU A 364 -0.21 -11.12 -12.99
N SER A 365 -0.03 -12.23 -13.68
CA SER A 365 1.15 -12.47 -14.51
C SER A 365 0.95 -13.62 -15.49
N TRP A 366 1.78 -13.69 -16.52
CA TRP A 366 1.78 -14.83 -17.44
C TRP A 366 2.59 -16.01 -16.88
N GLY A 367 1.91 -17.14 -16.62
CA GLY A 367 2.55 -18.41 -16.26
C GLY A 367 3.25 -18.43 -14.89
N PRO A 368 4.23 -19.33 -14.67
CA PRO A 368 4.91 -19.60 -13.39
C PRO A 368 5.89 -18.48 -12.94
N ARG A 369 5.42 -17.23 -12.78
CA ARG A 369 6.29 -16.07 -12.51
C ARG A 369 7.30 -16.31 -11.37
N TRP A 370 6.89 -16.90 -10.25
CA TRP A 370 7.78 -17.20 -9.11
C TRP A 370 9.03 -18.02 -9.48
N LEU A 371 8.92 -18.94 -10.44
CA LEU A 371 9.99 -19.88 -10.82
C LEU A 371 10.90 -19.37 -11.95
N THR A 372 10.65 -18.17 -12.46
CA THR A 372 11.37 -17.59 -13.61
C THR A 372 12.89 -17.52 -13.36
N ASP A 373 13.30 -17.25 -12.12
CA ASP A 373 14.71 -17.05 -11.74
C ASP A 373 15.51 -18.34 -11.81
N MET A 374 14.84 -19.48 -11.62
CA MET A 374 15.47 -20.80 -11.64
C MET A 374 15.71 -21.31 -13.05
N LEU A 375 15.10 -20.71 -14.08
CA LEU A 375 15.17 -21.19 -15.47
C LEU A 375 16.60 -21.37 -15.98
N PRO A 376 17.58 -20.47 -15.75
CA PRO A 376 18.99 -20.72 -16.09
C PRO A 376 19.55 -22.03 -15.52
N ILE A 377 19.24 -22.32 -14.25
CA ILE A 377 19.69 -23.54 -13.55
C ILE A 377 18.99 -24.76 -14.15
N LEU A 378 17.67 -24.70 -14.34
CA LEU A 378 16.89 -25.79 -14.93
C LEU A 378 17.35 -26.12 -16.35
N MET A 379 17.67 -25.11 -17.16
CA MET A 379 18.23 -25.29 -18.50
C MET A 379 19.60 -25.94 -18.46
N TRP A 380 20.47 -25.56 -17.53
CA TRP A 380 21.78 -26.20 -17.36
C TRP A 380 21.65 -27.67 -16.90
N MET A 381 20.67 -27.98 -16.05
CA MET A 381 20.35 -29.35 -15.63
C MET A 381 19.76 -30.18 -16.78
N LEU A 382 18.88 -29.60 -17.60
CA LEU A 382 18.29 -30.24 -18.78
C LEU A 382 19.33 -30.53 -19.87
N ALA A 383 20.38 -29.71 -19.97
CA ALA A 383 21.29 -29.63 -21.11
C ALA A 383 21.84 -30.98 -21.66
N PRO A 384 22.15 -31.99 -20.82
CA PRO A 384 22.59 -33.31 -21.31
C PRO A 384 21.47 -34.17 -21.94
N ALA A 385 20.19 -33.93 -21.61
CA ALA A 385 19.08 -34.79 -21.98
C ALA A 385 18.97 -35.06 -23.50
N PRO A 386 19.04 -34.07 -24.42
CA PRO A 386 18.90 -34.32 -25.86
C PRO A 386 19.92 -35.33 -26.40
N MET A 387 21.12 -35.38 -25.81
CA MET A 387 22.21 -36.27 -26.20
C MET A 387 21.98 -37.71 -25.71
N LEU A 388 21.23 -37.89 -24.62
CA LEU A 388 20.92 -39.17 -24.00
C LEU A 388 19.64 -39.81 -24.55
N LEU A 389 18.73 -38.99 -25.10
CA LEU A 389 17.44 -39.46 -25.60
C LEU A 389 17.57 -40.21 -26.93
N GLN A 390 16.79 -41.29 -27.04
CA GLN A 390 16.54 -42.00 -28.29
C GLN A 390 15.81 -41.11 -29.32
N PRO A 391 15.88 -41.39 -30.63
CA PRO A 391 15.31 -40.53 -31.67
C PRO A 391 13.84 -40.14 -31.44
N PHE A 392 12.99 -41.09 -31.04
CA PHE A 392 11.57 -40.82 -30.75
C PHE A 392 11.39 -39.85 -29.58
N ALA A 393 12.01 -40.12 -28.42
CA ALA A 393 11.89 -39.26 -27.24
C ALA A 393 12.53 -37.88 -27.45
N ARG A 394 13.58 -37.80 -28.28
CA ARG A 394 14.15 -36.54 -28.75
C ARG A 394 13.18 -35.78 -29.65
N GLY A 395 12.41 -36.47 -30.50
CA GLY A 395 11.30 -35.89 -31.25
C GLY A 395 10.21 -35.31 -30.32
N VAL A 396 9.84 -36.02 -29.26
CA VAL A 396 8.91 -35.52 -28.22
C VAL A 396 9.47 -34.30 -27.49
N LEU A 397 10.76 -34.30 -27.16
CA LEU A 397 11.42 -33.13 -26.58
C LEU A 397 11.31 -31.92 -27.52
N VAL A 398 11.65 -32.07 -28.80
CA VAL A 398 11.54 -30.98 -29.79
C VAL A 398 10.09 -30.50 -29.93
N LEU A 399 9.12 -31.41 -30.00
CA LEU A 399 7.71 -31.06 -30.06
C LEU A 399 7.29 -30.22 -28.85
N THR A 400 7.64 -30.64 -27.63
CA THR A 400 7.32 -29.88 -26.40
C THR A 400 8.05 -28.54 -26.34
N MET A 401 9.27 -28.42 -26.89
CA MET A 401 9.95 -27.12 -27.05
C MET A 401 9.16 -26.19 -27.97
N VAL A 402 8.72 -26.67 -29.14
CA VAL A 402 7.93 -25.90 -30.10
C VAL A 402 6.58 -25.47 -29.51
N LEU A 403 5.88 -26.39 -28.82
CA LEU A 403 4.63 -26.06 -28.11
C LEU A 403 4.82 -24.97 -27.07
N SER A 404 5.93 -25.02 -26.32
CA SER A 404 6.24 -23.99 -25.32
C SER A 404 6.48 -22.63 -25.97
N VAL A 405 7.18 -22.58 -27.11
CA VAL A 405 7.34 -21.33 -27.90
C VAL A 405 5.98 -20.80 -28.35
N GLY A 406 5.06 -21.68 -28.77
CA GLY A 406 3.69 -21.31 -29.11
C GLY A 406 2.94 -20.68 -27.94
N VAL A 407 2.98 -21.30 -26.75
CA VAL A 407 2.37 -20.76 -25.53
C VAL A 407 2.94 -19.39 -25.17
N GLN A 408 4.26 -19.22 -25.18
CA GLN A 408 4.86 -17.92 -24.86
C GLN A 408 4.58 -16.86 -25.93
N SER A 409 4.44 -17.25 -27.20
CA SER A 409 4.02 -16.34 -28.28
C SER A 409 2.60 -15.83 -28.06
N ILE A 410 1.67 -16.71 -27.66
CA ILE A 410 0.31 -16.29 -27.28
C ILE A 410 0.37 -15.29 -26.15
N GLY A 411 1.19 -15.56 -25.13
CA GLY A 411 1.46 -14.56 -24.10
C GLY A 411 1.88 -13.22 -24.70
N ALA A 412 2.90 -13.21 -25.56
CA ALA A 412 3.56 -11.98 -26.00
C ALA A 412 2.64 -11.08 -26.82
N PHE A 413 1.71 -11.67 -27.56
CA PHE A 413 0.88 -10.97 -28.53
C PHE A 413 -0.62 -10.92 -28.15
N TRP A 414 -1.12 -11.80 -27.28
CA TRP A 414 -2.54 -11.83 -26.87
C TRP A 414 -2.76 -11.52 -25.39
N TYR A 415 -1.77 -11.58 -24.50
CA TYR A 415 -2.05 -11.40 -23.08
C TYR A 415 -2.54 -9.97 -22.75
N THR A 416 -3.77 -9.88 -22.25
CA THR A 416 -4.50 -8.67 -21.83
C THR A 416 -4.98 -8.75 -20.37
N LYS A 417 -4.55 -9.78 -19.63
CA LYS A 417 -4.98 -10.10 -18.26
C LYS A 417 -6.44 -10.59 -18.12
N THR A 418 -7.11 -10.86 -19.24
CA THR A 418 -8.48 -11.41 -19.24
C THR A 418 -8.55 -12.74 -18.50
N SER A 419 -7.52 -13.58 -18.64
CA SER A 419 -7.39 -14.83 -17.90
C SER A 419 -7.21 -14.63 -16.39
N ASP A 420 -6.51 -13.58 -15.96
CA ASP A 420 -6.32 -13.26 -14.54
C ASP A 420 -7.64 -12.89 -13.85
N GLU A 421 -8.51 -12.13 -14.52
CA GLU A 421 -9.85 -11.82 -14.01
C GLU A 421 -10.62 -13.09 -13.63
N LEU A 422 -10.57 -14.11 -14.49
CA LEU A 422 -11.24 -15.39 -14.25
C LEU A 422 -10.57 -16.21 -13.15
N ILE A 423 -9.24 -16.13 -13.03
CA ILE A 423 -8.46 -16.83 -12.00
C ILE A 423 -8.75 -16.25 -10.61
N PHE A 424 -8.86 -14.93 -10.51
CA PHE A 424 -9.10 -14.20 -9.25
C PHE A 424 -10.57 -13.86 -9.02
N ALA A 425 -11.49 -14.30 -9.90
CA ALA A 425 -12.93 -14.12 -9.70
C ALA A 425 -13.42 -14.85 -8.43
N GLY A 426 -14.12 -14.11 -7.56
CA GLY A 426 -14.72 -14.63 -6.33
C GLY A 426 -13.89 -14.32 -5.09
N ASP A 427 -13.81 -15.28 -4.16
CA ASP A 427 -13.01 -15.14 -2.94
C ASP A 427 -11.51 -15.05 -3.26
N PRO A 428 -10.82 -13.92 -2.98
CA PRO A 428 -9.40 -13.75 -3.28
C PRO A 428 -8.49 -14.79 -2.60
N ALA A 429 -8.93 -15.35 -1.46
CA ALA A 429 -8.21 -16.39 -0.74
C ALA A 429 -8.27 -17.76 -1.45
N SER A 430 -9.27 -17.96 -2.30
CA SER A 430 -9.55 -19.23 -2.95
C SER A 430 -8.65 -19.48 -4.15
N MET A 431 -7.93 -20.61 -4.12
CA MET A 431 -7.08 -21.06 -5.22
C MET A 431 -7.87 -21.78 -6.34
N LYS A 432 -9.19 -21.95 -6.19
CA LYS A 432 -10.01 -22.78 -7.10
C LYS A 432 -9.99 -22.26 -8.53
N GLY A 433 -10.04 -20.94 -8.74
CA GLY A 433 -10.01 -20.33 -10.07
C GLY A 433 -8.74 -20.68 -10.87
N ALA A 434 -7.61 -20.84 -10.18
CA ALA A 434 -6.33 -21.21 -10.77
C ALA A 434 -6.27 -22.68 -11.24
N TRP A 435 -7.15 -23.54 -10.74
CA TRP A 435 -7.24 -24.97 -11.10
C TRP A 435 -8.29 -25.28 -12.17
N LYS A 436 -9.15 -24.32 -12.53
CA LYS A 436 -10.16 -24.51 -13.57
C LYS A 436 -9.52 -24.53 -14.96
N LEU A 437 -9.73 -25.62 -15.70
CA LEU A 437 -9.26 -25.75 -17.09
C LEU A 437 -9.89 -24.71 -18.03
N SER A 438 -11.11 -24.24 -17.73
CA SER A 438 -11.77 -23.16 -18.47
C SER A 438 -11.03 -21.82 -18.37
N ASN A 439 -10.19 -21.65 -17.35
CA ASN A 439 -9.45 -20.42 -17.06
C ASN A 439 -8.00 -20.49 -17.56
N LEU A 440 -7.70 -21.46 -18.42
CA LEU A 440 -6.36 -21.71 -18.90
C LEU A 440 -5.88 -20.53 -19.79
N PRO A 441 -4.81 -19.79 -19.42
CA PRO A 441 -4.53 -18.47 -19.98
C PRO A 441 -4.40 -18.43 -21.50
N PHE A 442 -3.63 -19.34 -22.11
CA PHE A 442 -3.44 -19.32 -23.55
C PHE A 442 -4.66 -19.79 -24.37
N LEU A 443 -5.70 -20.35 -23.74
CA LEU A 443 -7.00 -20.55 -24.41
C LEU A 443 -7.90 -19.33 -24.22
N THR A 444 -7.94 -18.77 -23.02
CA THR A 444 -8.75 -17.59 -22.70
C THR A 444 -8.30 -16.36 -23.51
N GLU A 445 -7.00 -16.07 -23.56
CA GLU A 445 -6.51 -14.88 -24.28
C GLU A 445 -6.67 -15.02 -25.81
N LEU A 446 -6.71 -16.25 -26.35
CA LEU A 446 -7.01 -16.49 -27.77
C LEU A 446 -8.48 -16.26 -28.13
N SER A 447 -9.37 -16.09 -27.15
CA SER A 447 -10.80 -15.84 -27.40
C SER A 447 -11.09 -14.43 -27.94
N HIS A 448 -10.11 -13.53 -27.89
CA HIS A 448 -10.22 -12.17 -28.42
C HIS A 448 -9.09 -11.88 -29.43
N SER A 449 -9.20 -10.75 -30.13
CA SER A 449 -8.19 -10.31 -31.09
C SER A 449 -6.83 -10.07 -30.41
N PRO A 450 -5.71 -10.21 -31.17
CA PRO A 450 -4.39 -9.90 -30.64
C PRO A 450 -4.32 -8.47 -30.08
N ALA A 451 -3.52 -8.30 -29.03
CA ALA A 451 -3.37 -7.03 -28.36
C ALA A 451 -2.65 -6.01 -29.26
N LYS A 452 -3.10 -4.75 -29.22
CA LYS A 452 -2.53 -3.70 -30.06
C LYS A 452 -1.13 -3.27 -29.59
N PRO A 453 -0.28 -2.75 -30.49
CA PRO A 453 1.06 -2.28 -30.16
C PRO A 453 1.06 -0.95 -29.38
N GLU A 454 0.70 -0.99 -28.10
CA GLU A 454 0.46 0.18 -27.22
C GLU A 454 1.59 1.24 -27.20
N LEU A 455 2.86 0.85 -27.36
CA LEU A 455 4.00 1.78 -27.38
C LEU A 455 4.08 2.63 -28.66
N LEU A 456 3.34 2.28 -29.71
CA LEU A 456 3.26 3.08 -30.94
C LEU A 456 2.21 4.20 -30.87
N TYR A 457 1.28 4.15 -29.89
CA TYR A 457 0.16 5.09 -29.78
C TYR A 457 0.42 6.16 -28.72
N ASP A 458 0.78 7.37 -29.14
CA ASP A 458 0.97 8.48 -28.22
C ASP A 458 -0.33 8.92 -27.56
N ALA A 459 -0.31 9.13 -26.23
CA ALA A 459 -1.45 9.67 -25.52
C ALA A 459 -1.26 11.19 -25.33
N LYS A 460 -2.23 11.98 -25.80
CA LYS A 460 -2.24 13.45 -25.67
C LYS A 460 -3.63 13.93 -25.27
N GLY A 461 -3.70 15.11 -24.67
CA GLY A 461 -4.98 15.77 -24.42
C GLY A 461 -4.82 17.03 -23.59
N SER A 462 -5.93 17.74 -23.44
CA SER A 462 -6.05 18.92 -22.59
C SER A 462 -7.18 18.76 -21.59
N LEU A 463 -7.10 19.59 -20.56
CA LEU A 463 -8.21 19.92 -19.70
C LEU A 463 -8.50 21.40 -19.95
N ASP A 464 -9.65 21.70 -20.53
CA ASP A 464 -10.02 23.05 -20.95
C ASP A 464 -10.80 23.78 -19.86
N ARG A 465 -11.60 23.02 -19.08
CA ARG A 465 -12.49 23.56 -18.06
C ARG A 465 -12.56 22.69 -16.81
N VAL A 466 -12.59 23.36 -15.66
CA VAL A 466 -12.86 22.77 -14.34
C VAL A 466 -13.93 23.61 -13.65
N GLY A 467 -15.14 23.06 -13.49
CA GLY A 467 -16.27 23.77 -12.90
C GLY A 467 -16.65 25.02 -13.71
N SER A 468 -16.64 26.19 -13.08
CA SER A 468 -16.84 27.49 -13.75
C SER A 468 -15.57 28.04 -14.41
N THR A 469 -14.39 27.50 -14.08
CA THR A 469 -13.10 28.06 -14.48
C THR A 469 -12.63 27.47 -15.80
N ARG A 470 -12.28 28.32 -16.78
CA ARG A 470 -11.55 27.91 -17.99
C ARG A 470 -10.05 28.03 -17.74
N LEU A 471 -9.30 26.96 -18.01
CA LEU A 471 -7.88 26.83 -17.66
C LEU A 471 -6.91 27.63 -18.56
N ASN A 472 -7.41 28.61 -19.30
CA ASN A 472 -6.59 29.50 -20.13
C ASN A 472 -5.99 30.68 -19.33
N SER A 473 -6.37 30.87 -18.06
CA SER A 473 -5.77 31.88 -17.16
C SER A 473 -4.68 31.25 -16.28
N LEU A 474 -3.49 31.85 -16.27
CA LEU A 474 -2.26 31.25 -15.73
C LEU A 474 -2.10 31.39 -14.19
N THR A 475 -3.10 31.88 -13.46
CA THR A 475 -2.89 32.37 -12.08
C THR A 475 -3.80 31.78 -11.00
N GLU A 476 -4.92 31.13 -11.32
CA GLU A 476 -5.86 30.61 -10.31
C GLU A 476 -5.95 29.08 -10.29
N ILE A 477 -5.87 28.50 -9.10
CA ILE A 477 -6.15 27.08 -8.88
C ILE A 477 -7.69 26.92 -8.93
N PRO A 478 -8.26 26.19 -9.91
CA PRO A 478 -9.69 26.09 -10.05
C PRO A 478 -10.32 25.31 -8.90
N HIS A 479 -11.50 25.77 -8.48
CA HIS A 479 -12.32 25.09 -7.49
C HIS A 479 -13.09 23.92 -8.13
N LEU A 480 -13.11 22.78 -7.45
CA LEU A 480 -13.78 21.56 -7.90
C LEU A 480 -14.78 21.07 -6.86
N GLU A 481 -16.06 21.12 -7.21
CA GLU A 481 -17.18 20.61 -6.41
C GLU A 481 -17.75 19.34 -7.04
N SER A 482 -18.48 18.54 -6.24
CA SER A 482 -19.20 17.40 -6.78
C SER A 482 -20.31 17.86 -7.72
N GLY A 483 -20.42 17.24 -8.89
CA GLY A 483 -21.25 17.71 -10.01
C GLY A 483 -20.58 18.77 -10.88
N SER A 484 -19.35 19.22 -10.59
CA SER A 484 -18.64 20.16 -11.46
C SER A 484 -18.38 19.55 -12.83
N VAL A 485 -18.60 20.35 -13.87
CA VAL A 485 -18.29 19.98 -15.26
C VAL A 485 -16.79 19.99 -15.47
N LEU A 486 -16.27 18.90 -16.04
CA LEU A 486 -14.92 18.79 -16.56
C LEU A 486 -15.00 18.60 -18.07
N GLU A 487 -14.27 19.42 -18.82
CA GLU A 487 -14.25 19.38 -20.29
C GLU A 487 -12.82 19.46 -20.80
N GLY A 488 -12.56 18.80 -21.92
CA GLY A 488 -11.28 18.84 -22.61
C GLY A 488 -11.31 18.04 -23.89
N TRP A 489 -10.13 17.68 -24.38
CA TRP A 489 -9.97 16.69 -25.45
C TRP A 489 -8.88 15.68 -25.11
N ALA A 490 -8.93 14.50 -25.71
CA ALA A 490 -7.89 13.49 -25.61
C ALA A 490 -7.84 12.63 -26.88
N LEU A 491 -6.63 12.21 -27.26
CA LEU A 491 -6.37 11.33 -28.40
C LEU A 491 -5.27 10.32 -28.05
N THR A 492 -5.37 9.14 -28.64
CA THR A 492 -4.36 8.08 -28.56
C THR A 492 -3.92 7.69 -29.97
N GLY A 493 -2.70 8.04 -30.35
CA GLY A 493 -2.14 7.85 -31.68
C GLY A 493 -3.00 8.47 -32.79
N GLY A 494 -3.62 9.62 -32.53
CA GLY A 494 -4.52 10.29 -33.47
C GLY A 494 -5.95 9.73 -33.52
N HIS A 495 -6.26 8.72 -32.70
CA HIS A 495 -7.58 8.09 -32.63
C HIS A 495 -8.30 8.37 -31.30
N THR A 496 -9.62 8.16 -31.30
CA THR A 496 -10.46 8.22 -30.09
C THR A 496 -9.96 7.19 -29.07
N PRO A 497 -9.66 7.60 -27.82
CA PRO A 497 -9.27 6.68 -26.76
C PRO A 497 -10.39 5.71 -26.40
N ALA A 498 -10.06 4.52 -25.89
CA ALA A 498 -11.07 3.57 -25.42
C ALA A 498 -11.80 4.05 -24.15
N GLN A 499 -11.08 4.75 -23.27
CA GLN A 499 -11.65 5.30 -22.04
C GLN A 499 -10.84 6.50 -21.57
N LEU A 500 -11.53 7.51 -21.07
CA LEU A 500 -10.95 8.60 -20.32
C LEU A 500 -11.30 8.48 -18.83
N LEU A 501 -10.33 8.75 -17.98
CA LEU A 501 -10.41 8.68 -16.53
C LEU A 501 -9.88 9.98 -15.95
N VAL A 502 -10.60 10.48 -14.95
CA VAL A 502 -10.15 11.60 -14.12
C VAL A 502 -9.95 11.07 -12.70
N LEU A 503 -8.73 11.24 -12.19
CA LEU A 503 -8.31 10.69 -10.91
C LEU A 503 -7.92 11.81 -9.95
N ILE A 504 -8.28 11.68 -8.68
CA ILE A 504 -7.71 12.48 -7.58
C ILE A 504 -7.30 11.53 -6.48
N ASP A 505 -6.05 11.62 -6.02
CA ASP A 505 -5.49 10.73 -4.98
C ASP A 505 -5.71 9.22 -5.28
N GLY A 506 -5.71 8.89 -6.58
CA GLY A 506 -5.95 7.56 -7.13
C GLY A 506 -7.39 7.05 -7.00
N ILE A 507 -8.34 7.94 -6.76
CA ILE A 507 -9.78 7.68 -6.80
C ILE A 507 -10.32 8.22 -8.13
N VAL A 508 -11.08 7.40 -8.87
CA VAL A 508 -11.76 7.83 -10.09
C VAL A 508 -12.91 8.76 -9.72
N VAL A 509 -12.74 10.05 -9.99
CA VAL A 509 -13.77 11.06 -9.76
C VAL A 509 -14.69 11.22 -10.97
N ALA A 510 -14.22 10.87 -12.16
CA ALA A 510 -15.05 10.80 -13.36
C ALA A 510 -14.44 9.84 -14.38
N SER A 511 -15.27 9.28 -15.24
CA SER A 511 -14.82 8.49 -16.38
C SER A 511 -15.83 8.55 -17.52
N THR A 512 -15.37 8.45 -18.76
CA THR A 512 -16.24 8.33 -19.93
C THR A 512 -15.61 7.43 -20.99
N THR A 513 -16.47 6.77 -21.77
CA THR A 513 -16.14 6.10 -23.03
C THR A 513 -16.80 6.80 -24.23
N GLU A 514 -17.54 7.88 -23.97
CA GLU A 514 -18.23 8.70 -24.97
C GLU A 514 -17.42 9.96 -25.26
N PHE A 515 -17.18 10.20 -26.56
CA PHE A 515 -16.40 11.32 -27.06
C PHE A 515 -17.20 12.14 -28.07
N LEU A 516 -16.85 13.42 -28.19
CA LEU A 516 -17.54 14.44 -28.96
C LEU A 516 -16.62 14.98 -30.07
N PRO A 517 -17.19 15.51 -31.18
CA PRO A 517 -16.40 16.16 -32.21
C PRO A 517 -15.78 17.47 -31.69
N ARG A 518 -14.55 17.77 -32.11
CA ARG A 518 -13.81 19.00 -31.82
C ARG A 518 -13.08 19.45 -33.09
N GLU A 519 -13.67 20.38 -33.82
CA GLU A 519 -13.14 20.84 -35.12
C GLU A 519 -11.75 21.49 -34.98
N ASP A 520 -11.56 22.27 -33.92
CA ASP A 520 -10.28 22.90 -33.57
C ASP A 520 -9.16 21.87 -33.38
N VAL A 521 -9.46 20.77 -32.70
CA VAL A 521 -8.50 19.67 -32.48
C VAL A 521 -8.30 18.86 -33.75
N ASN A 522 -9.36 18.62 -34.52
CA ASN A 522 -9.32 17.89 -35.78
C ASN A 522 -8.41 18.59 -36.79
N GLU A 523 -8.51 19.91 -36.92
CA GLU A 523 -7.65 20.74 -37.76
C GLU A 523 -6.20 20.72 -37.26
N ALA A 524 -5.97 21.00 -35.97
CA ALA A 524 -4.63 21.10 -35.39
C ALA A 524 -3.87 19.75 -35.37
N MET A 525 -4.57 18.65 -35.15
CA MET A 525 -3.99 17.31 -35.04
C MET A 525 -4.13 16.49 -36.33
N ASN A 526 -4.72 17.06 -37.38
CA ASN A 526 -5.01 16.40 -38.66
C ASN A 526 -5.70 15.03 -38.47
N THR A 527 -6.85 15.03 -37.77
CA THR A 527 -7.63 13.83 -37.48
C THR A 527 -9.12 14.07 -37.68
N LEU A 528 -9.88 13.00 -37.96
CA LEU A 528 -11.34 13.01 -37.99
C LEU A 528 -11.96 12.31 -36.77
N SER A 529 -11.12 11.88 -35.82
CA SER A 529 -11.56 11.11 -34.66
C SER A 529 -12.26 11.99 -33.62
N LEU A 530 -13.26 11.44 -32.94
CA LEU A 530 -13.90 12.11 -31.81
C LEU A 530 -12.88 12.25 -30.68
N SER A 531 -12.60 13.48 -30.25
CA SER A 531 -11.53 13.79 -29.29
C SER A 531 -12.02 14.56 -28.08
N GLY A 532 -13.12 15.30 -28.22
CA GLY A 532 -13.72 16.06 -27.13
C GLY A 532 -14.35 15.15 -26.10
N TRP A 533 -14.39 15.58 -24.85
CA TRP A 533 -15.08 14.86 -23.79
C TRP A 533 -15.64 15.83 -22.77
N ARG A 534 -16.74 15.42 -22.13
CA ARG A 534 -17.39 16.16 -21.05
C ARG A 534 -17.88 15.18 -20.01
N VAL A 535 -17.48 15.38 -18.76
CA VAL A 535 -17.89 14.55 -17.63
C VAL A 535 -18.20 15.41 -16.41
N PHE A 536 -18.87 14.81 -15.43
CA PHE A 536 -19.17 15.46 -14.17
C PHE A 536 -18.34 14.80 -13.07
N ALA A 537 -17.59 15.61 -12.33
CA ALA A 537 -16.76 15.11 -11.24
C ALA A 537 -17.64 14.68 -10.06
N ASN A 538 -17.42 13.48 -9.54
CA ASN A 538 -17.91 13.06 -8.23
C ASN A 538 -16.76 13.18 -7.23
N THR A 539 -16.83 14.20 -6.38
CA THR A 539 -15.85 14.43 -5.31
C THR A 539 -16.40 14.06 -3.94
N ASP A 540 -17.53 13.33 -3.85
CA ASP A 540 -18.21 13.01 -2.59
C ASP A 540 -17.28 12.28 -1.59
N ASN A 541 -16.33 11.51 -2.13
CA ASN A 541 -15.34 10.75 -1.37
C ASN A 541 -13.91 11.30 -1.52
N ILE A 542 -13.76 12.55 -1.95
CA ILE A 542 -12.46 13.20 -2.09
C ILE A 542 -12.28 14.22 -0.97
N ILE A 543 -11.09 14.20 -0.40
CA ILE A 543 -10.69 15.11 0.67
C ILE A 543 -10.67 16.55 0.15
N PRO A 544 -11.38 17.50 0.79
CA PRO A 544 -11.29 18.91 0.43
C PRO A 544 -9.86 19.47 0.55
N GLY A 545 -9.58 20.56 -0.18
CA GLY A 545 -8.29 21.26 -0.21
C GLY A 545 -7.56 21.16 -1.55
N GLU A 546 -6.31 21.64 -1.60
CA GLU A 546 -5.46 21.55 -2.79
C GLU A 546 -5.13 20.09 -3.10
N ARG A 547 -5.44 19.67 -4.33
CA ARG A 547 -5.25 18.31 -4.85
C ARG A 547 -4.67 18.35 -6.26
N VAL A 548 -4.14 17.20 -6.69
CA VAL A 548 -3.74 17.00 -8.09
C VAL A 548 -4.78 16.13 -8.78
N LEU A 549 -5.46 16.73 -9.74
CA LEU A 549 -6.32 16.06 -10.69
C LEU A 549 -5.46 15.49 -11.82
N GLN A 550 -5.48 14.18 -12.00
CA GLN A 550 -4.77 13.48 -13.05
C GLN A 550 -5.76 13.09 -14.15
N LEU A 551 -5.50 13.57 -15.35
CA LEU A 551 -6.19 13.13 -16.55
C LEU A 551 -5.47 11.92 -17.11
N ALA A 552 -6.16 10.80 -17.23
CA ALA A 552 -5.60 9.56 -17.73
C ALA A 552 -6.47 8.96 -18.84
N VAL A 553 -5.86 8.22 -19.75
CA VAL A 553 -6.55 7.53 -20.84
C VAL A 553 -6.14 6.07 -20.92
N ARG A 554 -7.03 5.23 -21.43
CA ARG A 554 -6.72 3.89 -21.93
C ARG A 554 -6.75 3.91 -23.44
N ILE A 555 -5.74 3.32 -24.06
CA ILE A 555 -5.64 3.21 -25.52
C ILE A 555 -6.67 2.20 -26.01
N GLU A 556 -6.67 1.02 -25.41
CA GLU A 556 -7.63 -0.06 -25.64
C GLU A 556 -8.40 -0.38 -24.37
N PRO A 557 -9.59 -1.01 -24.49
CA PRO A 557 -10.23 -1.64 -23.34
C PRO A 557 -9.22 -2.53 -22.60
N ARG A 558 -9.12 -2.37 -21.27
CA ARG A 558 -8.21 -3.13 -20.38
C ARG A 558 -6.70 -2.84 -20.52
N SER A 559 -6.26 -1.99 -21.46
CA SER A 559 -4.85 -1.53 -21.50
C SER A 559 -4.48 -0.68 -20.28
N HIS A 560 -3.19 -0.59 -19.93
CA HIS A 560 -2.74 0.24 -18.80
C HIS A 560 -3.13 1.73 -18.99
N ILE A 561 -3.38 2.42 -17.88
CA ILE A 561 -3.67 3.85 -17.93
C ILE A 561 -2.40 4.64 -18.26
N ARG A 562 -2.53 5.67 -19.11
CA ARG A 562 -1.50 6.68 -19.36
C ARG A 562 -1.97 8.01 -18.82
N ILE A 563 -1.23 8.57 -17.87
CA ILE A 563 -1.48 9.91 -17.36
C ILE A 563 -1.00 10.91 -18.40
N ILE A 564 -1.92 11.72 -18.93
CA ILE A 564 -1.64 12.71 -19.96
C ILE A 564 -1.47 14.12 -19.40
N ARG A 565 -2.05 14.41 -18.23
CA ARG A 565 -1.94 15.72 -17.59
C ARG A 565 -2.11 15.62 -16.07
N ASN A 566 -1.34 16.42 -15.35
CA ASN A 566 -1.57 16.71 -13.93
C ASN A 566 -2.03 18.18 -13.81
N GLN A 567 -3.13 18.42 -13.11
CA GLN A 567 -3.69 19.75 -12.89
C GLN A 567 -3.91 19.96 -11.39
N LYS A 568 -3.40 21.05 -10.82
CA LYS A 568 -3.76 21.46 -9.47
C LYS A 568 -5.21 21.95 -9.44
N VAL A 569 -5.98 21.50 -8.46
CA VAL A 569 -7.37 21.89 -8.21
C VAL A 569 -7.59 22.08 -6.72
N PHE A 570 -8.59 22.86 -6.33
CA PHE A 570 -9.02 22.98 -4.94
C PHE A 570 -10.38 22.30 -4.76
N VAL A 571 -10.39 21.12 -4.14
CA VAL A 571 -11.63 20.35 -3.93
C VAL A 571 -12.44 20.99 -2.81
N ILE A 572 -13.70 21.29 -3.07
CA ILE A 572 -14.65 21.83 -2.10
C ILE A 572 -15.56 20.69 -1.63
N ALA A 573 -15.86 20.66 -0.33
CA ALA A 573 -16.82 19.72 0.24
C ALA A 573 -18.23 19.95 -0.36
N LYS A 574 -18.96 18.87 -0.62
CA LYS A 574 -20.37 18.97 -0.99
C LYS A 574 -21.12 19.71 0.14
N PRO A 575 -21.89 20.78 -0.15
CA PRO A 575 -22.83 21.27 0.83
C PRO A 575 -23.84 20.14 1.09
N HIS A 576 -23.87 19.66 2.32
CA HIS A 576 -24.94 18.78 2.78
C HIS A 576 -26.29 19.42 2.50
N VAL A 577 -27.29 18.58 2.20
CA VAL A 577 -28.72 18.96 2.12
C VAL A 577 -29.00 20.03 3.17
N GLU A 578 -29.56 21.16 2.72
CA GLU A 578 -29.90 22.32 3.53
C GLU A 578 -30.46 21.94 4.91
N ILE A 579 -29.60 21.87 5.92
CA ILE A 579 -29.99 22.16 7.29
C ILE A 579 -29.53 23.59 7.50
N ALA A 580 -30.43 24.48 7.10
CA ALA A 580 -30.37 25.93 7.23
C ALA A 580 -29.08 26.57 6.71
N THR A 581 -29.24 27.22 5.56
CA THR A 581 -28.64 28.52 5.25
C THR A 581 -28.01 29.18 6.48
N ALA A 582 -26.71 29.49 6.37
CA ALA A 582 -26.01 30.36 7.30
C ALA A 582 -26.96 31.49 7.74
N PRO A 583 -27.03 31.84 9.04
CA PRO A 583 -27.75 33.05 9.38
C PRO A 583 -27.10 34.17 8.56
N LEU A 584 -27.91 34.91 7.78
CA LEU A 584 -27.48 36.02 6.93
C LEU A 584 -26.66 37.07 7.71
N ASN A 585 -26.70 37.01 9.06
CA ASN A 585 -25.86 37.76 9.98
C ASN A 585 -25.24 36.83 11.07
N PRO A 586 -24.01 37.10 11.54
CA PRO A 586 -23.41 36.39 12.66
C PRO A 586 -24.28 36.53 13.93
N ALA A 587 -24.43 35.44 14.68
CA ALA A 587 -25.21 35.44 15.93
C ALA A 587 -24.69 36.50 16.90
N THR A 588 -25.61 37.27 17.47
CA THR A 588 -25.31 38.33 18.43
C THR A 588 -24.86 37.74 19.77
N GLY A 589 -24.15 38.52 20.58
CA GLY A 589 -23.72 38.11 21.93
C GLY A 589 -24.88 37.56 22.80
N PRO A 590 -26.04 38.23 22.87
CA PRO A 590 -27.20 37.72 23.60
C PRO A 590 -27.74 36.38 23.10
N GLU A 591 -27.78 36.17 21.78
CA GLU A 591 -28.20 34.88 21.18
C GLU A 591 -27.25 33.75 21.57
N LEU A 592 -25.93 34.00 21.48
CA LEU A 592 -24.92 33.02 21.89
C LEU A 592 -25.00 32.71 23.40
N LYS A 593 -25.28 33.71 24.26
CA LYS A 593 -25.48 33.49 25.70
C LYS A 593 -26.73 32.65 25.98
N ALA A 594 -27.82 32.85 25.22
CA ALA A 594 -29.02 32.02 25.32
C ALA A 594 -28.73 30.57 24.87
N MET A 595 -28.01 30.38 23.76
CA MET A 595 -27.56 29.07 23.29
C MET A 595 -26.67 28.36 24.33
N ALA A 596 -25.74 29.08 24.98
CA ALA A 596 -24.89 28.54 26.03
C ALA A 596 -25.70 28.06 27.24
N LYS A 597 -26.68 28.86 27.70
CA LYS A 597 -27.61 28.45 28.77
C LYS A 597 -28.38 27.19 28.39
N HIS A 598 -28.89 27.12 27.15
CA HIS A 598 -29.61 25.95 26.66
C HIS A 598 -28.72 24.70 26.63
N ALA A 599 -27.54 24.78 26.02
CA ALA A 599 -26.58 23.68 25.97
C ALA A 599 -26.21 23.16 27.38
N ALA A 600 -26.01 24.07 28.34
CA ALA A 600 -25.73 23.69 29.72
C ALA A 600 -26.94 23.04 30.42
N SER A 601 -28.17 23.48 30.11
CA SER A 601 -29.40 22.84 30.60
C SER A 601 -29.53 21.41 30.07
N MET A 602 -29.36 21.23 28.75
CA MET A 602 -29.45 19.92 28.10
C MET A 602 -28.48 18.91 28.72
N LEU A 603 -27.23 19.32 28.96
CA LEU A 603 -26.22 18.48 29.61
C LEU A 603 -26.61 18.05 31.02
N ARG A 604 -27.22 18.94 31.81
CA ARG A 604 -27.67 18.62 33.18
C ARG A 604 -28.91 17.72 33.18
N GLU A 605 -29.89 18.03 32.34
CA GLU A 605 -31.16 17.31 32.25
C GLU A 605 -30.98 15.87 31.73
N ARG A 606 -29.97 15.64 30.89
CA ARG A 606 -29.66 14.33 30.32
C ARG A 606 -28.73 13.47 31.17
N GLN A 607 -28.17 14.03 32.26
CA GLN A 607 -27.37 13.23 33.19
C GLN A 607 -28.30 12.33 34.00
N SER A 608 -27.97 11.05 34.11
CA SER A 608 -28.72 10.12 34.97
C SER A 608 -28.59 10.50 36.45
N GLU A 609 -29.52 10.03 37.27
CA GLU A 609 -29.44 10.20 38.73
C GLU A 609 -28.15 9.61 39.31
N GLN A 610 -27.65 8.51 38.72
CA GLN A 610 -26.39 7.90 39.12
C GLN A 610 -25.15 8.67 38.64
N GLY A 611 -25.29 9.66 37.76
CA GLY A 611 -24.22 10.56 37.34
C GLY A 611 -23.53 10.23 36.00
N PHE A 612 -24.13 9.39 35.15
CA PHE A 612 -23.61 9.06 33.82
C PHE A 612 -24.44 9.64 32.68
N TRP A 613 -23.87 9.70 31.48
CA TRP A 613 -24.60 10.00 30.23
C TRP A 613 -24.65 8.77 29.32
N LEU A 614 -25.64 8.73 28.43
CA LEU A 614 -25.81 7.64 27.49
C LEU A 614 -25.08 7.94 26.18
N THR A 615 -24.36 6.95 25.68
CA THR A 615 -23.79 6.97 24.32
C THR A 615 -24.83 6.42 23.35
N ALA A 616 -24.82 6.91 22.12
CA ALA A 616 -25.63 6.34 21.05
C ALA A 616 -24.74 5.52 20.11
N TYR A 617 -25.20 4.37 19.63
CA TYR A 617 -24.53 3.65 18.56
C TYR A 617 -25.42 3.39 17.35
N THR A 618 -24.80 3.30 16.17
CA THR A 618 -25.45 2.96 14.89
C THR A 618 -24.70 1.83 14.19
N GLU A 619 -25.35 1.19 13.21
CA GLU A 619 -24.75 0.11 12.39
C GLU A 619 -23.88 0.66 11.23
N GLY A 620 -24.04 1.93 10.87
CA GLY A 620 -23.36 2.59 9.77
C GLY A 620 -22.76 3.94 10.13
N LEU A 621 -22.00 4.52 9.19
CA LEU A 621 -21.30 5.80 9.35
C LEU A 621 -22.23 7.04 9.32
N ARG A 622 -23.53 6.85 9.50
CA ARG A 622 -24.55 7.90 9.58
C ARG A 622 -25.32 7.77 10.90
N TYR A 623 -25.78 8.89 11.43
CA TYR A 623 -26.56 8.93 12.66
C TYR A 623 -28.04 8.63 12.37
N GLU A 624 -28.30 7.38 11.99
CA GLU A 624 -29.63 6.88 11.65
C GLU A 624 -30.01 5.74 12.60
N SER A 625 -31.23 5.78 13.14
CA SER A 625 -31.77 4.79 14.09
C SER A 625 -30.86 4.51 15.31
N PRO A 626 -30.35 5.56 16.00
CA PRO A 626 -29.39 5.39 17.09
C PRO A 626 -29.97 4.59 18.27
N GLN A 627 -29.18 3.69 18.82
CA GLN A 627 -29.52 2.91 20.00
C GLN A 627 -28.75 3.43 21.22
N PRO A 628 -29.42 3.73 22.35
CA PRO A 628 -28.76 4.22 23.53
C PRO A 628 -28.12 3.09 24.34
N GLU A 629 -26.91 3.33 24.83
CA GLU A 629 -26.17 2.44 25.73
C GLU A 629 -25.49 3.23 26.85
N MET A 630 -25.26 2.56 27.98
CA MET A 630 -24.46 3.10 29.07
C MET A 630 -23.02 2.60 28.92
N ASN A 631 -22.06 3.52 28.94
CA ASN A 631 -20.65 3.18 29.06
C ASN A 631 -19.90 4.17 29.96
N THR A 632 -18.74 3.75 30.46
CA THR A 632 -17.87 4.54 31.33
C THR A 632 -17.09 5.59 30.52
N TYR A 633 -16.74 5.27 29.28
CA TYR A 633 -16.04 6.13 28.32
C TYR A 633 -16.61 7.55 28.19
N LEU A 634 -17.87 7.69 27.78
CA LEU A 634 -18.46 9.01 27.48
C LEU A 634 -18.51 9.89 28.73
N THR A 635 -18.86 9.29 29.86
CA THR A 635 -18.93 10.01 31.14
C THR A 635 -17.55 10.56 31.53
N ALA A 636 -16.49 9.78 31.35
CA ALA A 636 -15.14 10.23 31.64
C ALA A 636 -14.69 11.36 30.68
N LEU A 637 -14.97 11.22 29.37
CA LEU A 637 -14.69 12.28 28.40
C LEU A 637 -15.44 13.59 28.69
N LEU A 638 -16.72 13.51 29.06
CA LEU A 638 -17.52 14.69 29.40
C LEU A 638 -16.99 15.40 30.63
N VAL A 639 -16.60 14.67 31.68
CA VAL A 639 -16.00 15.28 32.87
C VAL A 639 -14.70 16.02 32.50
N ASP A 640 -13.85 15.41 31.67
CA ASP A 640 -12.61 16.03 31.21
C ASP A 640 -12.89 17.30 30.38
N MET A 641 -13.90 17.27 29.51
CA MET A 641 -14.32 18.42 28.70
C MET A 641 -14.94 19.54 29.54
N LEU A 642 -15.75 19.23 30.54
CA LEU A 642 -16.51 20.22 31.31
C LEU A 642 -15.73 20.79 32.50
N THR A 643 -14.75 20.06 33.05
CA THR A 643 -13.98 20.50 34.23
C THR A 643 -13.38 21.91 34.09
N PRO A 644 -12.79 22.30 32.94
CA PRO A 644 -12.20 23.63 32.80
C PRO A 644 -13.21 24.78 32.75
N ILE A 645 -14.50 24.48 32.49
CA ILE A 645 -15.58 25.47 32.38
C ILE A 645 -16.66 25.29 33.46
N LYS A 646 -16.33 24.55 34.52
CA LYS A 646 -17.33 24.10 35.51
C LYS A 646 -18.01 25.24 36.25
N HIS A 647 -17.27 26.31 36.55
CA HIS A 647 -17.76 27.45 37.33
C HIS A 647 -18.63 28.39 36.50
N GLN A 648 -18.29 28.58 35.22
CA GLN A 648 -18.98 29.49 34.30
C GLN A 648 -20.41 29.03 33.99
N HIS A 649 -20.65 27.72 34.04
CA HIS A 649 -21.93 27.13 33.66
C HIS A 649 -22.59 26.28 34.75
N GLY A 650 -22.04 26.22 35.96
CA GLY A 650 -22.64 25.51 37.10
C GLY A 650 -22.65 23.98 36.92
N PHE A 651 -21.49 23.38 36.66
CA PHE A 651 -21.32 21.93 36.49
C PHE A 651 -20.68 21.22 37.69
N GLU A 652 -20.39 21.92 38.79
CA GLU A 652 -19.67 21.37 39.95
C GLU A 652 -20.36 20.14 40.52
N GLU A 653 -21.68 20.21 40.73
CA GLU A 653 -22.44 19.09 41.27
C GLU A 653 -22.53 17.93 40.28
N ALA A 654 -22.79 18.23 39.00
CA ALA A 654 -22.86 17.23 37.93
C ALA A 654 -21.52 16.48 37.78
N ILE A 655 -20.40 17.19 37.79
CA ILE A 655 -19.05 16.61 37.74
C ILE A 655 -18.77 15.79 39.01
N SER A 656 -19.18 16.26 40.19
CA SER A 656 -19.02 15.52 41.44
C SER A 656 -19.80 14.20 41.42
N ARG A 657 -21.03 14.19 40.90
CA ARG A 657 -21.80 12.95 40.67
C ARG A 657 -21.08 12.00 39.71
N SER A 658 -20.60 12.49 38.57
CA SER A 658 -19.88 11.66 37.60
C SER A 658 -18.58 11.08 38.14
N ARG A 659 -17.81 11.83 38.94
CA ARG A 659 -16.61 11.31 39.60
C ARG A 659 -16.95 10.19 40.57
N ARG A 660 -18.01 10.35 41.37
CA ARG A 660 -18.50 9.27 42.25
C ARG A 660 -18.95 8.04 41.46
N HIS A 661 -19.67 8.25 40.35
CA HIS A 661 -20.07 7.18 39.45
C HIS A 661 -18.88 6.38 38.91
N LEU A 662 -17.90 7.07 38.32
CA LEU A 662 -16.70 6.47 37.73
C LEU A 662 -15.83 5.77 38.79
N ALA A 663 -15.64 6.39 39.97
CA ALA A 663 -14.92 5.76 41.08
C ALA A 663 -15.55 4.43 41.51
N ALA A 664 -16.89 4.34 41.48
CA ALA A 664 -17.62 3.12 41.79
C ALA A 664 -17.48 2.03 40.71
N GLN A 665 -17.03 2.36 39.50
CA GLN A 665 -16.76 1.38 38.44
C GLN A 665 -15.36 0.77 38.50
N ILE A 666 -14.47 1.29 39.37
CA ILE A 666 -13.12 0.75 39.57
C ILE A 666 -13.20 -0.53 40.42
N GLU A 667 -13.00 -1.68 39.77
CA GLU A 667 -13.05 -3.00 40.41
C GLU A 667 -11.97 -3.16 41.51
N SER A 668 -12.07 -4.23 42.30
CA SER A 668 -11.10 -4.52 43.36
C SER A 668 -9.68 -4.80 42.87
N ASN A 669 -9.53 -5.22 41.60
CA ASN A 669 -8.25 -5.36 40.90
C ASN A 669 -7.78 -4.04 40.24
N GLY A 670 -8.58 -2.98 40.32
CA GLY A 670 -8.33 -1.67 39.74
C GLY A 670 -8.65 -1.56 38.24
N LEU A 671 -9.22 -2.58 37.60
CA LEU A 671 -9.64 -2.52 36.20
C LEU A 671 -11.05 -1.94 36.07
N VAL A 672 -11.37 -1.46 34.86
CA VAL A 672 -12.70 -0.93 34.51
C VAL A 672 -13.19 -1.59 33.23
N ARG A 673 -14.50 -1.76 33.15
CA ARG A 673 -15.20 -2.29 31.98
C ARG A 673 -15.96 -1.17 31.29
N TYR A 674 -16.02 -1.24 29.97
CA TYR A 674 -16.82 -0.36 29.14
C TYR A 674 -18.28 -0.17 29.62
N HIS A 675 -19.04 -1.24 29.89
CA HIS A 675 -20.44 -1.13 30.37
C HIS A 675 -20.59 -1.03 31.92
N GLY A 676 -19.49 -0.89 32.65
CA GLY A 676 -19.48 -0.88 34.11
C GLY A 676 -19.48 -2.27 34.75
N LEU A 677 -19.78 -2.32 36.06
CA LEU A 677 -19.68 -3.55 36.86
C LEU A 677 -20.63 -4.67 36.35
N PRO A 678 -20.22 -5.96 36.45
CA PRO A 678 -21.03 -7.08 35.95
C PRO A 678 -22.43 -7.22 36.58
N ASP A 679 -22.61 -6.72 37.80
CA ASP A 679 -23.84 -6.70 38.58
C ASP A 679 -24.56 -5.33 38.55
N GLY A 680 -24.11 -4.42 37.68
CA GLY A 680 -24.71 -3.09 37.52
C GLY A 680 -26.15 -3.15 36.99
N ALA A 681 -27.00 -2.24 37.46
CA ALA A 681 -28.42 -2.18 37.10
C ALA A 681 -28.70 -1.95 35.58
N THR A 682 -27.71 -1.48 34.84
CA THR A 682 -27.77 -1.25 33.39
C THR A 682 -27.44 -2.49 32.56
N ILE A 683 -26.86 -3.53 33.17
CA ILE A 683 -26.52 -4.78 32.49
C ILE A 683 -27.81 -5.54 32.11
N GLY A 684 -27.90 -5.97 30.85
CA GLY A 684 -29.07 -6.63 30.27
C GLY A 684 -30.11 -5.68 29.67
N THR A 685 -30.02 -4.37 29.93
CA THR A 685 -30.96 -3.37 29.38
C THR A 685 -30.28 -2.29 28.55
N LYS A 686 -29.14 -1.77 29.01
CA LYS A 686 -28.37 -0.68 28.40
C LYS A 686 -26.91 -1.05 28.11
N GLY A 687 -26.58 -2.33 28.24
CA GLY A 687 -25.25 -2.90 28.01
C GLY A 687 -25.21 -4.36 28.42
N HIS A 688 -24.06 -5.00 28.26
CA HIS A 688 -23.82 -6.39 28.68
C HIS A 688 -22.44 -6.52 29.31
N ILE A 689 -22.19 -7.65 29.97
CA ILE A 689 -20.89 -7.90 30.61
C ILE A 689 -19.82 -8.03 29.53
N ILE A 690 -18.86 -7.10 29.58
CA ILE A 690 -17.73 -7.04 28.65
C ILE A 690 -16.40 -7.18 29.41
N THR A 691 -15.40 -7.74 28.74
CA THR A 691 -14.03 -7.84 29.27
C THR A 691 -13.47 -6.45 29.63
N PRO A 692 -12.73 -6.29 30.76
CA PRO A 692 -12.11 -5.01 31.09
C PRO A 692 -11.08 -4.61 30.05
N ASP A 693 -10.95 -3.30 29.84
CA ASP A 693 -10.07 -2.74 28.82
C ASP A 693 -9.21 -1.59 29.36
N SER A 694 -8.14 -1.31 28.63
CA SER A 694 -7.17 -0.30 29.02
C SER A 694 -7.64 1.14 28.79
N ASP A 695 -8.63 1.38 27.93
CA ASP A 695 -9.10 2.73 27.62
C ASP A 695 -9.97 3.27 28.76
N ASP A 696 -11.01 2.52 29.10
CA ASP A 696 -11.92 2.85 30.20
C ASP A 696 -11.20 2.82 31.56
N THR A 697 -10.26 1.89 31.74
CA THR A 697 -9.40 1.87 32.94
C THR A 697 -8.60 3.17 33.02
N ALA A 698 -7.93 3.59 31.94
CA ALA A 698 -7.12 4.81 31.96
C ALA A 698 -7.95 6.08 32.21
N LEU A 699 -9.09 6.20 31.54
CA LEU A 699 -9.97 7.35 31.69
C LEU A 699 -10.60 7.44 33.09
N ALA A 700 -11.07 6.33 33.65
CA ALA A 700 -11.65 6.33 34.99
C ALA A 700 -10.63 6.69 36.08
N TRP A 701 -9.41 6.11 36.01
CA TRP A 701 -8.35 6.43 36.96
C TRP A 701 -7.90 7.88 36.89
N ARG A 702 -7.78 8.44 35.67
CA ARG A 702 -7.44 9.85 35.46
C ARG A 702 -8.49 10.79 36.08
N ILE A 703 -9.77 10.46 35.99
CA ILE A 703 -10.85 11.36 36.39
C ILE A 703 -11.28 11.18 37.86
N ALA A 704 -11.23 9.96 38.37
CA ALA A 704 -11.86 9.57 39.63
C ALA A 704 -10.98 8.68 40.52
N GLY A 705 -9.76 8.34 40.09
CA GLY A 705 -8.81 7.57 40.89
C GLY A 705 -8.33 8.36 42.11
N LEU A 706 -8.03 7.65 43.22
CA LEU A 706 -7.51 8.26 44.45
C LEU A 706 -5.98 8.49 44.40
N GLY A 707 -5.37 8.40 43.22
CA GLY A 707 -3.93 8.57 43.01
C GLY A 707 -3.11 7.31 43.30
N ALA A 708 -1.78 7.48 43.36
CA ALA A 708 -0.82 6.39 43.52
C ALA A 708 -0.88 5.69 44.89
N GLU A 709 -1.44 6.34 45.91
CA GLU A 709 -1.60 5.78 47.25
C GLU A 709 -2.75 4.78 47.37
N ASP A 710 -3.61 4.67 46.36
CA ASP A 710 -4.67 3.65 46.32
C ASP A 710 -4.06 2.26 46.06
N PRO A 711 -4.25 1.25 46.94
CA PRO A 711 -3.72 -0.11 46.74
C PRO A 711 -4.25 -0.83 45.47
N ARG A 712 -5.32 -0.32 44.86
CA ARG A 712 -5.81 -0.81 43.56
C ARG A 712 -4.95 -0.31 42.40
N SER A 713 -4.25 0.82 42.54
CA SER A 713 -3.42 1.41 41.49
C SER A 713 -2.24 0.50 41.13
N GLU A 714 -1.53 -0.03 42.13
CA GLU A 714 -0.42 -0.98 41.93
C GLU A 714 -0.89 -2.26 41.21
N ARG A 715 -2.06 -2.79 41.61
CA ARG A 715 -2.66 -3.98 40.98
C ARG A 715 -3.05 -3.72 39.52
N MET A 716 -3.67 -2.58 39.25
CA MET A 716 -4.01 -2.14 37.90
C MET A 716 -2.76 -1.98 37.03
N LEU A 717 -1.73 -1.27 37.51
CA LEU A 717 -0.48 -1.04 36.76
C LEU A 717 0.22 -2.37 36.45
N LYS A 718 0.23 -3.30 37.42
CA LYS A 718 0.78 -4.64 37.24
C LYS A 718 0.02 -5.40 36.15
N GLU A 719 -1.31 -5.37 36.16
CA GLU A 719 -2.10 -6.07 35.14
C GLU A 719 -1.93 -5.43 33.76
N LEU A 720 -1.99 -4.10 33.68
CA LEU A 720 -1.76 -3.34 32.45
C LEU A 720 -0.39 -3.68 31.82
N SER A 721 0.65 -3.83 32.64
CA SER A 721 2.00 -4.18 32.19
C SER A 721 2.12 -5.59 31.57
N ARG A 722 1.23 -6.53 31.92
CA ARG A 722 1.19 -7.88 31.34
C ARG A 722 0.73 -7.85 29.89
N TYR A 723 -0.07 -6.86 29.52
CA TYR A 723 -0.66 -6.73 28.19
C TYR A 723 0.08 -5.68 27.35
N ARG A 724 1.41 -5.85 27.21
CA ARG A 724 2.23 -5.01 26.33
C ARG A 724 2.66 -5.77 25.08
N ASP A 725 2.70 -5.07 23.95
CA ASP A 725 3.28 -5.59 22.72
C ASP A 725 4.80 -5.41 22.69
N SER A 726 5.45 -5.93 21.65
CA SER A 726 6.90 -5.84 21.46
C SER A 726 7.42 -4.41 21.21
N ARG A 727 6.54 -3.46 20.86
CA ARG A 727 6.86 -2.04 20.71
C ARG A 727 6.80 -1.29 22.04
N GLY A 728 6.24 -1.94 23.06
CA GLY A 728 6.00 -1.35 24.37
C GLY A 728 4.68 -0.60 24.49
N LEU A 729 3.76 -0.78 23.53
CA LEU A 729 2.39 -0.25 23.59
C LEU A 729 1.50 -1.21 24.38
N TYR A 730 0.46 -0.68 25.00
CA TYR A 730 -0.51 -1.44 25.78
C TYR A 730 -1.65 -1.94 24.89
N ARG A 731 -2.01 -3.21 25.05
CA ARG A 731 -3.14 -3.82 24.34
C ARG A 731 -4.46 -3.45 25.01
N THR A 732 -5.53 -3.51 24.23
CA THR A 732 -6.85 -3.02 24.63
C THR A 732 -7.49 -3.88 25.71
N TRP A 733 -7.61 -5.20 25.51
CA TRP A 733 -8.32 -6.08 26.43
C TRP A 733 -7.40 -6.67 27.49
N LEU A 734 -7.81 -6.55 28.75
CA LEU A 734 -7.03 -6.90 29.95
C LEU A 734 -7.46 -8.25 30.55
N ALA A 735 -7.56 -9.26 29.68
CA ALA A 735 -7.81 -10.64 30.06
C ALA A 735 -7.16 -11.62 29.06
N PRO A 736 -6.92 -12.89 29.44
CA PRO A 736 -6.59 -13.93 28.47
C PRO A 736 -7.74 -14.13 27.49
N GLN A 737 -7.44 -14.42 26.22
CA GLN A 737 -8.46 -14.53 25.16
C GLN A 737 -9.55 -15.58 25.46
N LYS A 738 -9.20 -16.67 26.15
CA LYS A 738 -10.14 -17.70 26.60
C LYS A 738 -11.20 -17.19 27.57
N ASP A 739 -10.94 -16.05 28.22
CA ASP A 739 -11.80 -15.43 29.23
C ASP A 739 -12.54 -14.19 28.67
N TYR A 740 -12.50 -13.98 27.35
CA TYR A 740 -13.22 -12.89 26.69
C TYR A 740 -14.73 -13.06 26.83
N ARG A 741 -15.42 -11.97 27.17
CA ARG A 741 -16.87 -11.92 27.34
C ARG A 741 -17.42 -10.69 26.62
N GLY A 742 -18.53 -10.87 25.91
CA GLY A 742 -19.25 -9.76 25.29
C GLY A 742 -18.48 -9.04 24.17
N LEU A 743 -17.48 -9.71 23.58
CA LEU A 743 -16.64 -9.16 22.50
C LEU A 743 -16.96 -9.82 21.16
N ASP A 744 -16.99 -9.00 20.11
CA ASP A 744 -16.85 -9.42 18.72
C ASP A 744 -15.47 -8.94 18.24
N PRO A 745 -14.40 -9.71 18.50
CA PRO A 745 -13.05 -9.28 18.16
C PRO A 745 -12.90 -9.18 16.64
N GLY A 746 -12.19 -8.15 16.19
CA GLY A 746 -11.73 -8.08 14.82
C GLY A 746 -10.61 -9.06 14.53
N ARG A 747 -9.89 -8.82 13.44
CA ARG A 747 -8.84 -9.70 12.94
C ARG A 747 -7.66 -9.86 13.89
N ASP A 748 -7.26 -8.79 14.58
CA ASP A 748 -6.41 -8.90 15.77
C ASP A 748 -7.35 -8.98 16.98
N PRO A 749 -7.39 -10.10 17.72
CA PRO A 749 -8.30 -10.23 18.84
C PRO A 749 -7.95 -9.31 20.02
N ASN A 750 -6.74 -8.72 20.07
CA ASN A 750 -6.36 -7.79 21.13
C ASN A 750 -5.45 -6.66 20.62
N PRO A 751 -5.99 -5.75 19.80
CA PRO A 751 -5.19 -4.73 19.14
C PRO A 751 -4.65 -3.70 20.13
N THR A 752 -3.58 -3.03 19.73
CA THR A 752 -3.13 -1.77 20.33
C THR A 752 -3.73 -0.61 19.54
N ASP A 753 -4.29 0.40 20.21
CA ASP A 753 -4.78 1.61 19.54
C ASP A 753 -4.10 2.87 20.09
N MET A 754 -3.77 3.80 19.19
CA MET A 754 -2.99 5.00 19.46
C MET A 754 -3.73 5.97 20.39
N THR A 755 -5.04 6.15 20.23
CA THR A 755 -5.82 7.05 21.10
C THR A 755 -5.93 6.46 22.51
N ILE A 756 -6.10 5.14 22.61
CA ILE A 756 -6.02 4.42 23.89
C ILE A 756 -4.64 4.67 24.54
N GLN A 757 -3.54 4.63 23.77
CA GLN A 757 -2.22 4.96 24.32
C GLN A 757 -2.15 6.40 24.82
N MET A 758 -2.82 7.36 24.16
CA MET A 758 -2.86 8.74 24.63
C MET A 758 -3.59 8.83 25.98
N HIS A 759 -4.68 8.10 26.17
CA HIS A 759 -5.39 8.06 27.45
C HIS A 759 -4.56 7.40 28.56
N ILE A 760 -3.92 6.26 28.26
CA ILE A 760 -2.99 5.60 29.19
C ILE A 760 -1.83 6.53 29.55
N TYR A 761 -1.25 7.23 28.57
CA TYR A 761 -0.17 8.18 28.80
C TYR A 761 -0.59 9.26 29.80
N LEU A 762 -1.79 9.83 29.64
CA LEU A 762 -2.31 10.87 30.54
C LEU A 762 -2.50 10.35 31.98
N MET A 763 -3.03 9.13 32.14
CA MET A 763 -3.11 8.48 33.46
C MET A 763 -1.72 8.21 34.05
N LEU A 764 -0.81 7.60 33.28
CA LEU A 764 0.53 7.25 33.75
C LEU A 764 1.35 8.50 34.13
N ARG A 765 1.11 9.66 33.52
CA ARG A 765 1.81 10.88 33.95
C ARG A 765 1.55 11.24 35.41
N GLU A 766 0.41 10.86 35.95
CA GLU A 766 0.04 11.10 37.34
C GLU A 766 0.45 9.91 38.25
N LEU A 767 0.32 8.67 37.76
CA LEU A 767 0.54 7.47 38.57
C LEU A 767 1.95 6.85 38.47
N ASP A 768 2.59 6.93 37.30
CA ASP A 768 3.93 6.39 37.00
C ASP A 768 4.63 7.22 35.89
N PRO A 769 5.17 8.40 36.23
CA PRO A 769 5.81 9.29 35.25
C PRO A 769 6.94 8.62 34.44
N PRO A 770 7.80 7.74 35.02
CA PRO A 770 8.77 6.97 34.24
C PRO A 770 8.15 6.09 33.16
N ALA A 771 7.05 5.37 33.45
CA ALA A 771 6.34 4.58 32.45
C ALA A 771 5.70 5.47 31.38
N ALA A 772 5.12 6.61 31.77
CA ALA A 772 4.56 7.59 30.83
C ALA A 772 5.61 8.06 29.82
N LYS A 773 6.83 8.38 30.27
CA LYS A 773 7.92 8.77 29.37
C LYS A 773 8.25 7.68 28.35
N LYS A 774 8.39 6.43 28.79
CA LYS A 774 8.65 5.28 27.91
C LYS A 774 7.51 5.06 26.90
N LEU A 775 6.26 5.22 27.34
CA LEU A 775 5.10 5.12 26.46
C LEU A 775 5.08 6.27 25.43
N GLY A 776 5.39 7.49 25.83
CA GLY A 776 5.52 8.65 24.93
C GLY A 776 6.49 8.38 23.79
N GLU A 777 7.69 7.87 24.11
CA GLU A 777 8.68 7.47 23.10
C GLU A 777 8.19 6.32 22.20
N ALA A 778 7.47 5.34 22.77
CA ALA A 778 6.90 4.23 22.01
C ALA A 778 5.80 4.69 21.04
N MET A 779 4.92 5.60 21.48
CA MET A 779 3.91 6.23 20.65
C MET A 779 4.56 7.05 19.52
N GLN A 780 5.57 7.86 19.82
CA GLN A 780 6.32 8.63 18.80
C GLN A 780 7.02 7.73 17.77
N ARG A 781 7.41 6.51 18.14
CA ARG A 781 7.95 5.53 17.18
C ARG A 781 6.88 4.80 16.37
N SER A 782 5.64 4.76 16.85
CA SER A 782 4.59 3.86 16.32
C SER A 782 3.37 4.58 15.74
N PHE A 783 3.20 5.90 15.92
CA PHE A 783 1.98 6.62 15.50
C PHE A 783 1.73 6.62 13.99
N HIS A 784 2.75 6.38 13.18
CA HIS A 784 2.62 6.20 11.73
C HIS A 784 2.13 4.80 11.34
N ASN A 785 2.20 3.84 12.25
CA ASN A 785 1.84 2.47 11.95
C ASN A 785 0.32 2.36 11.80
N GLU A 786 -0.09 1.83 10.66
CA GLU A 786 -1.51 1.73 10.34
C GLU A 786 -2.25 0.67 11.19
N ASP A 787 -1.55 -0.27 11.81
CA ASP A 787 -2.14 -1.27 12.72
C ASP A 787 -2.44 -0.73 14.13
N VAL A 788 -1.93 0.46 14.48
CA VAL A 788 -2.23 1.09 15.79
C VAL A 788 -3.38 2.10 15.73
N TRP A 789 -4.15 2.11 14.64
CA TRP A 789 -5.35 2.94 14.50
C TRP A 789 -6.53 2.02 14.21
N VAL A 790 -7.19 1.55 15.27
CA VAL A 790 -8.22 0.51 15.20
C VAL A 790 -9.58 1.08 15.54
N TYR A 791 -9.78 1.58 16.76
CA TYR A 791 -11.08 2.06 17.24
C TYR A 791 -11.36 3.51 16.83
N TYR A 792 -10.30 4.22 16.45
CA TYR A 792 -10.35 5.63 16.05
C TYR A 792 -9.93 5.85 14.59
N ALA A 793 -9.93 4.79 13.77
CA ALA A 793 -9.46 4.84 12.39
C ALA A 793 -10.24 5.84 11.52
N LYS A 794 -11.53 6.03 11.82
CA LYS A 794 -12.45 6.96 11.12
C LYS A 794 -12.91 8.14 12.00
N THR A 795 -12.39 8.30 13.21
CA THR A 795 -12.86 9.32 14.17
C THR A 795 -11.72 10.24 14.61
N PRO A 796 -11.41 11.29 13.82
CA PRO A 796 -10.23 12.12 14.09
C PRO A 796 -10.38 13.07 15.29
N LEU A 797 -11.61 13.32 15.76
CA LEU A 797 -11.90 14.35 16.76
C LEU A 797 -11.18 14.11 18.10
N ILE A 798 -11.37 12.94 18.71
CA ILE A 798 -10.74 12.61 20.00
C ILE A 798 -9.21 12.51 19.90
N PRO A 799 -8.62 11.79 18.92
CA PRO A 799 -7.17 11.77 18.73
C PRO A 799 -6.58 13.17 18.54
N TYR A 800 -7.28 14.06 17.83
CA TYR A 800 -6.84 15.42 17.64
C TYR A 800 -6.75 16.19 18.96
N LEU A 801 -7.85 16.23 19.72
CA LEU A 801 -7.92 16.92 21.01
C LEU A 801 -6.83 16.40 21.97
N ARG A 802 -6.64 15.08 22.01
CA ARG A 802 -5.60 14.44 22.83
C ARG A 802 -4.19 14.77 22.37
N SER A 803 -3.93 14.76 21.07
CA SER A 803 -2.57 15.04 20.55
C SER A 803 -2.05 16.44 20.93
N VAL A 804 -2.96 17.40 21.03
CA VAL A 804 -2.66 18.78 21.41
C VAL A 804 -2.36 18.84 22.90
N GLU A 805 -3.20 18.21 23.71
CA GLU A 805 -2.96 18.08 25.14
C GLU A 805 -1.61 17.41 25.43
N LEU A 806 -1.31 16.29 24.78
CA LEU A 806 -0.03 15.60 24.89
C LEU A 806 1.14 16.51 24.48
N ARG A 807 0.99 17.33 23.44
CA ARG A 807 2.00 18.31 23.02
C ARG A 807 2.26 19.35 24.12
N GLN A 808 1.22 19.90 24.73
CA GLN A 808 1.35 20.86 25.85
C GLN A 808 2.05 20.23 27.05
N LEU A 809 1.91 18.92 27.22
CA LEU A 809 2.49 18.12 28.29
C LEU A 809 3.90 17.57 27.96
N GLY A 810 4.50 17.99 26.84
CA GLY A 810 5.88 17.64 26.46
C GLY A 810 6.02 16.35 25.63
N CYS A 811 4.93 15.77 25.14
CA CYS A 811 4.94 14.59 24.27
C CYS A 811 4.27 14.91 22.91
N PRO A 812 4.94 15.64 22.01
CA PRO A 812 4.36 15.95 20.70
C PRO A 812 4.17 14.67 19.89
N LEU A 813 2.93 14.39 19.51
CA LEU A 813 2.55 13.38 18.52
C LEU A 813 2.07 14.08 17.25
N PRO A 814 2.72 13.87 16.09
CA PRO A 814 2.25 14.40 14.82
C PRO A 814 1.11 13.53 14.29
N VAL A 815 -0.12 13.68 14.81
CA VAL A 815 -1.26 12.92 14.27
C VAL A 815 -1.32 13.15 12.76
N PRO A 816 -1.32 12.09 11.92
CA PRO A 816 -1.21 12.23 10.47
C PRO A 816 -2.26 13.20 9.97
N THR A 817 -1.84 14.31 9.35
CA THR A 817 -2.75 15.36 8.88
C THR A 817 -3.80 14.78 7.93
N GLU A 818 -3.42 13.77 7.15
CA GLU A 818 -4.31 12.98 6.28
C GLU A 818 -5.52 12.38 7.03
N ARG A 819 -5.37 11.94 8.29
CA ARG A 819 -6.46 11.41 9.12
C ARG A 819 -7.37 12.51 9.66
N LEU A 820 -6.80 13.67 9.95
CA LEU A 820 -7.50 14.85 10.49
C LEU A 820 -8.31 15.60 9.42
N VAL A 821 -7.96 15.42 8.14
CA VAL A 821 -8.61 16.09 7.01
C VAL A 821 -9.71 15.21 6.39
N LEU A 822 -9.88 13.97 6.87
CA LEU A 822 -10.84 12.95 6.41
C LEU A 822 -11.93 12.60 7.44
N PRO A 823 -12.71 13.57 7.96
CA PRO A 823 -13.87 13.23 8.76
C PRO A 823 -14.86 12.40 7.95
N VAL A 824 -15.57 11.50 8.64
CA VAL A 824 -16.78 10.87 8.11
C VAL A 824 -17.76 11.97 7.70
N GLU A 825 -18.52 11.73 6.63
CA GLU A 825 -19.56 12.63 6.14
C GLU A 825 -20.41 13.20 7.31
N GLY A 826 -20.43 14.53 7.46
CA GLY A 826 -21.15 15.22 8.53
C GLY A 826 -20.34 15.51 9.80
N GLN A 827 -19.09 15.06 9.88
CA GLN A 827 -18.18 15.31 11.02
C GLN A 827 -17.23 16.51 10.81
N GLU A 828 -17.31 17.20 9.67
CA GLU A 828 -16.48 18.35 9.32
C GLU A 828 -16.63 19.47 10.34
N VAL A 829 -17.88 19.75 10.75
CA VAL A 829 -18.21 20.81 11.71
C VAL A 829 -17.61 20.56 13.09
N TRP A 830 -17.57 19.29 13.53
CA TRP A 830 -17.00 18.91 14.83
C TRP A 830 -15.48 18.93 14.81
N CYS A 831 -14.87 18.53 13.69
CA CYS A 831 -13.42 18.65 13.49
C CYS A 831 -13.00 20.12 13.42
N GLU A 832 -13.80 20.98 12.77
CA GLU A 832 -13.61 22.43 12.81
C GLU A 832 -13.71 22.96 14.24
N ALA A 833 -14.77 22.61 14.99
CA ALA A 833 -14.94 23.03 16.38
C ALA A 833 -13.76 22.60 17.27
N GLY A 834 -13.30 21.35 17.17
CA GLY A 834 -12.14 20.85 17.90
C GLY A 834 -10.85 21.63 17.57
N ARG A 835 -10.61 21.94 16.29
CA ARG A 835 -9.47 22.78 15.86
C ARG A 835 -9.55 24.18 16.46
N ARG A 836 -10.73 24.81 16.44
CA ARG A 836 -10.92 26.15 16.98
C ARG A 836 -10.76 26.21 18.50
N VAL A 837 -11.22 25.21 19.25
CA VAL A 837 -11.00 25.12 20.71
C VAL A 837 -9.51 25.16 21.01
N VAL A 838 -8.73 24.36 20.28
CA VAL A 838 -7.28 24.28 20.43
C VAL A 838 -6.59 25.58 20.02
N GLU A 839 -6.98 26.15 18.88
CA GLU A 839 -6.41 27.39 18.37
C GLU A 839 -6.60 28.54 19.37
N MET A 840 -7.80 28.66 19.94
CA MET A 840 -8.09 29.67 20.96
C MET A 840 -7.37 29.43 22.29
N ALA A 841 -7.07 28.17 22.63
CA ALA A 841 -6.33 27.83 23.84
C ALA A 841 -4.80 28.04 23.72
N THR A 842 -4.25 28.13 22.51
CA THR A 842 -2.79 28.12 22.27
C THR A 842 -2.23 29.33 21.53
N GLY A 843 -3.08 30.18 20.94
CA GLY A 843 -2.65 31.36 20.16
C GLY A 843 -2.98 32.71 20.82
N PRO A 844 -2.40 33.82 20.32
CA PRO A 844 -2.79 35.17 20.73
C PRO A 844 -4.26 35.44 20.37
N ARG A 845 -4.96 36.20 21.21
CA ARG A 845 -6.36 36.60 20.97
C ARG A 845 -6.41 37.53 19.75
N ASP A 846 -7.07 37.05 18.69
CA ASP A 846 -7.24 37.73 17.41
C ASP A 846 -8.74 37.91 17.13
N GLU A 847 -9.16 39.11 16.75
CA GLU A 847 -10.57 39.42 16.47
C GLU A 847 -11.10 38.64 15.27
N ILE A 848 -10.27 38.40 14.25
CA ILE A 848 -10.66 37.61 13.07
C ILE A 848 -10.99 36.17 13.49
N LYS A 849 -10.18 35.60 14.40
CA LYS A 849 -10.42 34.26 14.94
C LYS A 849 -11.66 34.21 15.80
N ARG A 850 -11.89 35.21 16.66
CA ARG A 850 -13.13 35.32 17.46
C ARG A 850 -14.36 35.43 16.59
N GLN A 851 -14.31 36.21 15.51
CA GLN A 851 -15.42 36.32 14.56
C GLN A 851 -15.71 35.00 13.84
N ALA A 852 -14.67 34.27 13.41
CA ALA A 852 -14.82 32.94 12.82
C ALA A 852 -15.46 31.95 13.81
N VAL A 853 -15.08 32.02 15.09
CA VAL A 853 -15.69 31.21 16.16
C VAL A 853 -17.15 31.60 16.40
N ARG A 854 -17.50 32.90 16.45
CA ARG A 854 -18.90 33.36 16.56
C ARG A 854 -19.76 32.79 15.43
N HIS A 855 -19.26 32.83 14.19
CA HIS A 855 -19.95 32.26 13.03
C HIS A 855 -20.16 30.74 13.17
N LEU A 856 -19.12 30.01 13.58
CA LEU A 856 -19.21 28.56 13.80
C LEU A 856 -20.20 28.20 14.91
N LEU A 857 -20.16 28.90 16.05
CA LEU A 857 -21.07 28.70 17.18
C LEU A 857 -22.53 28.98 16.77
N GLY A 858 -22.77 30.07 16.05
CA GLY A 858 -24.08 30.41 15.51
C GLY A 858 -24.61 29.34 14.54
N ARG A 859 -23.76 28.81 13.66
CA ARG A 859 -24.12 27.72 12.73
C ARG A 859 -24.50 26.44 13.46
N ILE A 860 -23.75 26.04 14.48
CA ILE A 860 -24.06 24.82 15.26
C ILE A 860 -25.32 25.03 16.13
N GLY A 861 -25.49 26.22 16.72
CA GLY A 861 -26.60 26.54 17.61
C GLY A 861 -27.92 26.88 16.91
N HIS A 862 -27.90 27.09 15.59
CA HIS A 862 -29.07 27.44 14.80
C HIS A 862 -30.20 26.39 14.89
N ASN A 863 -31.45 26.85 14.76
CA ASN A 863 -32.66 26.02 14.91
C ASN A 863 -32.64 25.14 16.17
N ASN A 864 -32.27 25.77 17.29
CA ASN A 864 -32.14 25.12 18.59
C ASN A 864 -31.23 23.89 18.53
N PHE A 865 -30.01 24.02 18.01
CA PHE A 865 -29.05 22.93 17.83
C PHE A 865 -29.53 21.77 16.94
N ALA A 866 -30.18 22.08 15.81
CA ALA A 866 -30.61 21.06 14.84
C ALA A 866 -29.45 20.16 14.36
N GLN A 867 -28.25 20.74 14.17
CA GLN A 867 -27.04 20.01 13.77
C GLN A 867 -26.71 18.86 14.73
N ILE A 868 -26.88 19.06 16.04
CA ILE A 868 -26.55 18.04 17.05
C ILE A 868 -27.50 16.84 16.95
N ARG A 869 -28.79 17.08 16.64
CA ARG A 869 -29.78 16.01 16.52
C ARG A 869 -29.62 15.18 15.25
N VAL A 870 -29.08 15.76 14.18
CA VAL A 870 -28.95 15.08 12.88
C VAL A 870 -27.56 14.47 12.69
N THR A 871 -26.51 15.16 13.14
CA THR A 871 -25.12 14.71 13.02
C THR A 871 -24.37 15.07 14.30
N PRO A 872 -24.57 14.38 15.42
CA PRO A 872 -23.74 14.58 16.62
C PRO A 872 -22.29 14.15 16.37
N ALA A 873 -21.40 14.49 17.31
CA ALA A 873 -20.00 14.09 17.27
C ALA A 873 -19.86 12.56 17.32
N LEU A 874 -19.16 12.01 16.33
CA LEU A 874 -18.71 10.63 16.26
C LEU A 874 -17.40 10.49 17.04
N LEU A 875 -17.40 9.67 18.09
CA LEU A 875 -16.31 9.59 19.05
C LEU A 875 -15.32 8.47 18.68
N TYR A 876 -15.84 7.26 18.44
CA TYR A 876 -15.08 6.06 18.10
C TYR A 876 -15.98 5.04 17.37
N HIS A 877 -15.39 3.94 16.92
CA HIS A 877 -16.10 2.78 16.39
C HIS A 877 -15.43 1.51 16.92
N ASN A 878 -16.13 0.38 16.85
CA ASN A 878 -15.48 -0.92 17.13
C ASN A 878 -14.55 -1.32 15.98
N ASP A 879 -13.81 -2.43 16.11
CA ASP A 879 -12.91 -2.88 15.04
C ASP A 879 -13.69 -3.11 13.74
N LEU A 880 -13.33 -2.40 12.66
CA LEU A 880 -14.03 -2.46 11.37
C LEU A 880 -13.92 -3.81 10.66
N SER A 881 -13.03 -4.70 11.13
CA SER A 881 -12.91 -6.09 10.68
C SER A 881 -13.74 -7.08 11.50
N ALA A 882 -14.44 -6.63 12.55
CA ALA A 882 -15.39 -7.44 13.30
C ALA A 882 -16.63 -7.80 12.46
N THR A 883 -17.36 -8.82 12.89
CA THR A 883 -18.55 -9.30 12.16
C THR A 883 -19.73 -8.32 12.25
N VAL A 884 -19.84 -7.61 13.36
CA VAL A 884 -20.82 -6.56 13.63
C VAL A 884 -20.08 -5.23 13.70
N LYS A 885 -20.49 -4.25 12.90
CA LYS A 885 -19.91 -2.89 12.91
C LYS A 885 -20.79 -1.97 13.78
N ARG A 886 -20.15 -1.17 14.63
CA ARG A 886 -20.79 -0.18 15.49
C ARG A 886 -20.01 1.12 15.48
N PHE A 887 -20.73 2.23 15.35
CA PHE A 887 -20.20 3.58 15.38
C PHE A 887 -20.84 4.34 16.54
N TYR A 888 -20.04 5.01 17.37
CA TYR A 888 -20.47 5.57 18.64
C TYR A 888 -20.46 7.09 18.63
N TRP A 889 -21.61 7.67 18.95
CA TRP A 889 -21.95 9.08 18.80
C TRP A 889 -22.40 9.68 20.13
N SER A 890 -22.25 10.99 20.29
CA SER A 890 -22.77 11.68 21.46
C SER A 890 -23.24 13.11 21.16
N GLU A 891 -24.53 13.33 21.37
CA GLU A 891 -25.12 14.66 21.41
C GLU A 891 -24.55 15.47 22.58
N ASP A 892 -24.38 14.84 23.74
CA ASP A 892 -23.90 15.49 24.95
C ASP A 892 -22.45 15.97 24.79
N PHE A 893 -21.58 15.16 24.17
CA PHE A 893 -20.23 15.59 23.83
C PHE A 893 -20.24 16.79 22.87
N SER A 894 -21.21 16.83 21.95
CA SER A 894 -21.37 17.93 20.99
C SER A 894 -21.74 19.24 21.70
N TYR A 895 -22.65 19.20 22.68
CA TYR A 895 -22.96 20.36 23.54
C TYR A 895 -21.75 20.79 24.38
N ALA A 896 -21.03 19.84 24.98
CA ALA A 896 -19.85 20.12 25.79
C ALA A 896 -18.73 20.77 24.95
N LEU A 897 -18.50 20.29 23.73
CA LEU A 897 -17.53 20.86 22.80
C LEU A 897 -17.93 22.28 22.36
N TRP A 898 -19.22 22.52 22.12
CA TRP A 898 -19.74 23.85 21.81
C TRP A 898 -19.50 24.84 22.96
N LEU A 899 -19.80 24.43 24.21
CA LEU A 899 -19.56 25.28 25.40
C LEU A 899 -18.07 25.55 25.61
N ARG A 900 -17.22 24.54 25.42
CA ARG A 900 -15.76 24.71 25.50
C ARG A 900 -15.23 25.72 24.49
N LEU A 901 -15.80 25.72 23.28
CA LEU A 901 -15.45 26.70 22.25
C LEU A 901 -15.96 28.11 22.58
N TYR A 902 -17.19 28.23 23.08
CA TYR A 902 -17.77 29.49 23.54
C TYR A 902 -16.92 30.17 24.61
N GLU A 903 -16.50 29.40 25.63
CA GLU A 903 -15.64 29.90 26.71
C GLU A 903 -14.21 30.19 26.24
N ALA A 904 -13.62 29.32 25.41
CA ALA A 904 -12.28 29.55 24.87
C ALA A 904 -12.18 30.86 24.04
N ALA A 905 -13.28 31.28 23.42
CA ALA A 905 -13.35 32.51 22.66
C ALA A 905 -13.54 33.79 23.51
N GLY A 906 -13.80 33.66 24.82
CA GLY A 906 -14.02 34.80 25.72
C GLY A 906 -15.31 35.57 25.45
N LEU A 907 -16.30 34.93 24.84
CA LEU A 907 -17.56 35.56 24.43
C LEU A 907 -18.54 35.76 25.60
N GLY A 908 -18.31 35.12 26.74
CA GLY A 908 -19.07 35.35 27.97
C GLY A 908 -18.75 36.70 28.63
N SER A 909 -17.51 37.18 28.52
CA SER A 909 -17.02 38.39 29.20
C SER A 909 -17.34 39.72 28.50
N GLU A 910 -17.80 39.71 27.24
CA GLU A 910 -18.14 40.93 26.50
C GLU A 910 -19.50 41.55 26.88
N LEU A 911 -20.31 40.85 27.67
CA LEU A 911 -21.64 41.31 28.10
C LEU A 911 -21.69 41.79 29.56
N ASP A 912 -20.60 41.64 30.31
CA ASP A 912 -20.46 42.20 31.66
C ASP A 912 -19.76 43.58 31.65
N GLN A 913 -19.39 44.08 30.47
CA GLN A 913 -19.03 45.49 30.27
C GLN A 913 -20.29 46.29 29.97
N ASP A 914 -20.85 46.87 31.02
CA ASP A 914 -21.83 47.93 30.94
C ASP A 914 -21.27 49.09 30.08
N PRO A 915 -21.97 49.55 29.02
CA PRO A 915 -21.56 50.76 28.28
C PRO A 915 -21.64 52.04 29.11
N SER A 916 -22.02 51.98 30.39
CA SER A 916 -22.16 53.11 31.30
C SER A 916 -21.15 53.17 32.46
N GLN A 917 -19.97 52.54 32.34
CA GLN A 917 -18.82 52.80 33.22
C GLN A 917 -17.59 53.34 32.48
#